data_AF-A0A9D1LJ31-F1
#
_entry.id   AF-A0A9D1LJ31-F1
#
_cell.length_a   1.000
_cell.length_b   1.000
_cell.length_c   1.000
_cell.angle_alpha   90.00
_cell.angle_beta   90.00
_cell.angle_gamma   90.00
#
_symmetry.space_group_name_H-M   'P 1'
#
loop_
_entity.id
_entity.type
_entity.pdbx_description
1 polymer ?
#
loop_
_entity_poly.entity_id
_entity_poly.type
_entity_poly.pdbx_seq_one_letter_code
_entity_poly.pdbx_strand_id
1 'polypeptide(L)'
;MASELFSPYLQQPETALPLLEDGEILQLNILEQSRTVEAVLRFGHLHGKQELRDLEQQLKTGLEVDKVTVRPKYRPDLLTASYFEELKATLKCRTGIINGYFDQAQVTYQDRTLTIELKHGGLKLLRTAKVDEMIREILQDEFSVEVQVEFTGTTQLEVTQQPQPDFAPFPDVPPPLEDIPFDPGMPPPPEGQPDMLPPKPKPKEKSASVLNVLDTLPVHAKNGKTLIGKPVTQRPMELRNINNETSGVVTVWGDIFAVEDRMSRTGKLVIYTLQITDYTSSVILKILADVSKRETYDALKPGVSVLVKGEAGYDKYDREVNIRPTDITVFTREIPMDEEPEKRVELHMHTNISAMDGMTPASKLIRRAHDWGHRAVAITDHGVVQAFPEAMNTLDDIRKEDPDFKVIYGVESYFLNDDDIVEGKGSDGAITVGESDRPVEGRYVVFDLETTGLNRQSDRIIEIGAVLVENGEILEEFDTYVNPQRSLPEKITDLTGIEESMLTDAPLEAEALQEFFKFCGEDPIFIAHNAPFDVGFLEAAAQRQGMELTCTYLDTVPLCRKLLPKLRRVKLNLVAEHLKLGPFQHHRGSEDAMILAEIWLKLSKMLVEQHHLSKFNEITPAFRETEQLPYEEQLKKLRPYHQIILVQNSVGLKNLYRLISFSHLNYFYKKPRIPKSVLNQYREGLLLGSACEAGELYQAIVSGMPWEKLMEIASYYDYLEIQPVGNNAYLVRTGRVENEDVIRDYNRTVVNLGKALNKPVVATCDVHFLDPSDAIFREILMTGQGFEDASYQPPLYLHTTREMLDEFAYLGEETARQVVIENPNKIADMISPDVRPIPKGTYPPSIPGSEEQLQEITWSHAKELYGDPLPELVQKRLETELNSIIKNGFAVLYMIAQKLVQKSVEDGYQVGSRGSVGSSLVASMSGISEVNPLPPHYRCPNCKHSEFITDGSVGSGFDLPDINCPNCGTKMKGDGHNIPFETFLGFKGDKSPDIDLNFADEYQSRSHRYTETLFGKDHVFKAGTISSLQDKTAYGYVKKYLEEKGMVVSRAEENRLTIGCTGVKRTTGQHPGGMVVVPNDYEVYDFTPVQHPADKADSDNITTHFDFHSLHDTILKLDQLGHVGPTHYKHLEDLTHTSVLDVPMNDPRVYSLLTSTKELGVTPEEIFSETGTFALPELGTPFVRQMLVDAQPKTFNDLLQISGLSHGTDVWLGNAQELIKNGTCTISEVIGTRDSIM
;
A
#
# COMPACT_ATOMS: atom_id res chain seq x y z
N MET A 1 9.86 -49.11 31.47
CA MET A 1 10.26 -47.83 32.09
C MET A 1 9.31 -46.68 31.74
N ALA A 2 8.94 -46.41 30.47
CA ALA A 2 8.01 -45.30 30.20
C ALA A 2 6.62 -45.54 30.81
N SER A 3 5.98 -46.68 30.53
CA SER A 3 4.71 -47.08 31.18
C SER A 3 4.80 -47.06 32.72
N GLU A 4 5.86 -47.59 33.31
CA GLU A 4 6.06 -47.60 34.77
C GLU A 4 6.14 -46.19 35.40
N LEU A 5 6.71 -45.21 34.69
CA LEU A 5 6.82 -43.83 35.18
C LEU A 5 5.55 -43.01 34.92
N PHE A 6 4.93 -43.17 33.75
CA PHE A 6 3.91 -42.27 33.24
C PHE A 6 2.47 -42.78 33.39
N SER A 7 2.24 -44.09 33.53
CA SER A 7 0.90 -44.65 33.74
C SER A 7 0.10 -44.11 34.94
N PRO A 8 0.71 -43.67 36.07
CA PRO A 8 -0.05 -43.05 37.17
C PRO A 8 -0.70 -41.70 36.81
N TYR A 9 -0.29 -41.09 35.69
CA TYR A 9 -0.70 -39.76 35.26
C TYR A 9 -1.56 -39.77 33.97
N LEU A 10 -2.03 -40.94 33.54
CA LEU A 10 -2.95 -41.07 32.40
C LEU A 10 -4.41 -40.97 32.83
N GLN A 11 -5.19 -40.20 32.08
CA GLN A 11 -6.64 -40.05 32.31
C GLN A 11 -7.47 -41.07 31.52
N GLN A 12 -6.93 -41.58 30.42
CA GLN A 12 -7.49 -42.65 29.59
C GLN A 12 -6.38 -43.68 29.32
N PRO A 13 -6.05 -44.54 30.32
CA PRO A 13 -4.95 -45.48 30.18
C PRO A 13 -5.14 -46.46 29.00
N GLU A 14 -6.37 -46.86 28.66
CA GLU A 14 -6.63 -47.84 27.60
C GLU A 14 -6.10 -47.42 26.21
N THR A 15 -6.00 -46.12 25.91
CA THR A 15 -5.44 -45.60 24.65
C THR A 15 -3.95 -45.29 24.73
N ALA A 16 -3.44 -44.88 25.90
CA ALA A 16 -2.07 -44.37 26.06
C ALA A 16 -1.08 -45.38 26.67
N LEU A 17 -1.53 -46.43 27.36
CA LEU A 17 -0.65 -47.47 27.90
C LEU A 17 0.13 -48.24 26.81
N PRO A 18 -0.48 -48.70 25.70
CA PRO A 18 0.24 -49.46 24.67
C PRO A 18 1.41 -48.69 24.05
N LEU A 19 1.22 -47.38 23.84
CA LEU A 19 2.26 -46.49 23.30
C LEU A 19 3.39 -46.28 24.33
N LEU A 20 3.07 -46.18 25.63
CA LEU A 20 4.06 -46.15 26.71
C LEU A 20 4.73 -47.50 27.01
N GLU A 21 4.17 -48.62 26.54
CA GLU A 21 4.76 -49.97 26.66
C GLU A 21 5.76 -50.25 25.53
N ASP A 22 5.50 -49.74 24.32
CA ASP A 22 6.49 -49.71 23.22
C ASP A 22 7.57 -48.61 23.42
N GLY A 23 7.31 -47.64 24.31
CA GLY A 23 8.19 -46.53 24.63
C GLY A 23 9.26 -46.81 25.70
N GLU A 24 10.50 -46.46 25.39
CA GLU A 24 11.66 -46.49 26.28
C GLU A 24 12.20 -45.07 26.51
N ILE A 25 12.26 -44.60 27.75
CA ILE A 25 12.80 -43.27 28.06
C ILE A 25 14.31 -43.26 27.80
N LEU A 26 14.76 -42.44 26.85
CA LEU A 26 16.17 -42.13 26.63
C LEU A 26 16.63 -40.92 27.46
N GLN A 27 15.79 -39.90 27.58
CA GLN A 27 16.05 -38.68 28.34
C GLN A 27 14.74 -38.09 28.86
N LEU A 28 14.79 -37.47 30.04
CA LEU A 28 13.68 -36.75 30.65
C LEU A 28 14.19 -35.42 31.21
N ASN A 29 13.72 -34.31 30.65
CA ASN A 29 14.06 -32.96 31.09
C ASN A 29 12.84 -32.37 31.82
N ILE A 30 13.00 -31.94 33.06
CA ILE A 30 11.95 -31.29 33.85
C ILE A 30 12.44 -29.89 34.23
N LEU A 31 11.68 -28.87 33.85
CA LEU A 31 11.94 -27.47 34.20
C LEU A 31 10.84 -26.99 35.14
N GLU A 32 11.15 -26.97 36.43
CA GLU A 32 10.18 -26.65 37.49
C GLU A 32 9.67 -25.20 37.38
N GLN A 33 10.56 -24.25 37.05
CA GLN A 33 10.23 -22.82 36.95
C GLN A 33 9.20 -22.50 35.86
N SER A 34 9.22 -23.23 34.75
CA SER A 34 8.28 -23.09 33.62
C SER A 34 7.16 -24.13 33.65
N ARG A 35 7.14 -25.03 34.65
CA ARG A 35 6.27 -26.23 34.71
C ARG A 35 6.21 -26.96 33.37
N THR A 36 7.37 -27.29 32.80
CA THR A 36 7.44 -28.02 31.51
C THR A 36 8.24 -29.32 31.61
N VAL A 37 7.72 -30.39 31.01
CA VAL A 37 8.36 -31.71 30.94
C VAL A 37 8.61 -32.07 29.47
N GLU A 38 9.83 -32.45 29.14
CA GLU A 38 10.19 -33.00 27.83
C GLU A 38 10.73 -34.43 27.99
N ALA A 39 10.10 -35.39 27.33
CA ALA A 39 10.47 -36.79 27.35
C ALA A 39 10.95 -37.22 25.95
N VAL A 40 12.21 -37.66 25.84
CA VAL A 40 12.73 -38.29 24.62
C VAL A 40 12.50 -39.79 24.74
N LEU A 41 11.59 -40.33 23.91
CA LEU A 41 11.14 -41.72 23.97
C LEU A 41 11.60 -42.47 22.72
N ARG A 42 12.33 -43.58 22.90
CA ARG A 42 12.60 -44.55 21.84
C ARG A 42 11.41 -45.49 21.69
N PHE A 43 10.91 -45.65 20.47
CA PHE A 43 9.82 -46.57 20.15
C PHE A 43 10.32 -47.77 19.35
N GLY A 44 9.69 -48.93 19.57
CA GLY A 44 9.91 -50.15 18.78
C GLY A 44 9.19 -50.12 17.44
N HIS A 45 8.09 -49.37 17.34
CA HIS A 45 7.25 -49.22 16.17
C HIS A 45 7.05 -47.75 15.81
N LEU A 46 6.47 -47.47 14.63
CA LEU A 46 6.03 -46.14 14.25
C LEU A 46 4.66 -45.87 14.90
N HIS A 47 4.51 -44.69 15.50
CA HIS A 47 3.26 -44.20 16.11
C HIS A 47 2.89 -42.87 15.46
N GLY A 48 1.59 -42.59 15.34
CA GLY A 48 1.07 -41.39 14.70
C GLY A 48 1.33 -40.12 15.52
N LYS A 49 1.56 -38.99 14.85
CA LYS A 49 1.79 -37.70 15.52
C LYS A 49 0.58 -37.23 16.34
N GLN A 50 -0.63 -37.70 16.00
CA GLN A 50 -1.82 -37.43 16.82
C GLN A 50 -1.81 -38.25 18.12
N GLU A 51 -1.47 -39.54 18.06
CA GLU A 51 -1.39 -40.42 19.24
C GLU A 51 -0.34 -39.91 20.24
N LEU A 52 0.79 -39.39 19.74
CA LEU A 52 1.80 -38.71 20.56
C LEU A 52 1.29 -37.42 21.21
N ARG A 53 0.48 -36.61 20.51
CA ARG A 53 -0.14 -35.39 21.06
C ARG A 53 -1.22 -35.70 22.09
N ASP A 54 -1.99 -36.77 21.88
CA ASP A 54 -3.00 -37.21 22.83
C ASP A 54 -2.32 -37.74 24.11
N LEU A 55 -1.17 -38.42 23.99
CA LEU A 55 -0.31 -38.73 25.13
C LEU A 55 0.23 -37.45 25.81
N GLU A 56 0.79 -36.49 25.07
CA GLU A 56 1.26 -35.20 25.61
C GLU A 56 0.15 -34.49 26.41
N GLN A 57 -1.06 -34.43 25.87
CA GLN A 57 -2.19 -33.75 26.51
C GLN A 57 -2.72 -34.51 27.73
N GLN A 58 -2.74 -35.85 27.71
CA GLN A 58 -3.06 -36.65 28.89
C GLN A 58 -2.03 -36.42 30.01
N LEU A 59 -0.74 -36.58 29.71
CA LEU A 59 0.34 -36.39 30.67
C LEU A 59 0.39 -34.96 31.20
N LYS A 60 0.16 -33.96 30.34
CA LYS A 60 0.06 -32.55 30.75
C LYS A 60 -1.00 -32.35 31.82
N THR A 61 -2.16 -32.95 31.62
CA THR A 61 -3.31 -32.79 32.52
C THR A 61 -3.15 -33.62 33.80
N GLY A 62 -2.53 -34.80 33.74
CA GLY A 62 -2.30 -35.66 34.91
C GLY A 62 -1.08 -35.29 35.77
N LEU A 63 -0.06 -34.64 35.19
CA LEU A 63 1.10 -34.10 35.92
C LEU A 63 0.87 -32.67 36.46
N GLU A 64 -0.25 -32.04 36.13
CA GLU A 64 -0.54 -30.62 36.40
C GLU A 64 0.60 -29.68 35.93
N VAL A 65 0.98 -29.77 34.65
CA VAL A 65 2.07 -28.98 34.05
C VAL A 65 1.58 -28.10 32.91
N ASP A 66 2.29 -27.01 32.62
CA ASP A 66 1.91 -26.06 31.57
C ASP A 66 2.24 -26.58 30.16
N LYS A 67 3.23 -27.47 30.03
CA LYS A 67 3.53 -28.20 28.79
C LYS A 67 4.15 -29.57 29.04
N VAL A 68 3.72 -30.57 28.29
CA VAL A 68 4.50 -31.80 28.03
C VAL A 68 4.94 -31.79 26.58
N THR A 69 6.10 -32.36 26.27
CA THR A 69 6.52 -32.62 24.89
C THR A 69 7.18 -34.00 24.80
N VAL A 70 6.71 -34.85 23.91
CA VAL A 70 7.23 -36.20 23.64
C VAL A 70 8.02 -36.15 22.34
N ARG A 71 9.35 -36.24 22.41
CA ARG A 71 10.21 -36.35 21.23
C ARG A 71 10.42 -37.82 20.88
N PRO A 72 9.83 -38.34 19.80
CA PRO A 72 10.04 -39.72 19.40
C PRO A 72 11.45 -39.93 18.85
N LYS A 73 12.00 -41.12 19.10
CA LYS A 73 13.19 -41.65 18.46
C LYS A 73 12.87 -43.05 17.91
N TYR A 74 13.08 -43.24 16.63
CA TYR A 74 12.86 -44.50 15.92
C TYR A 74 14.21 -45.08 15.48
N ARG A 75 14.22 -46.36 15.13
CA ARG A 75 15.41 -46.98 14.50
C ARG A 75 15.49 -46.60 13.02
N PRO A 76 16.69 -46.41 12.45
CA PRO A 76 16.89 -46.16 11.01
C PRO A 76 16.15 -47.12 10.07
N ASP A 77 16.01 -48.39 10.44
CA ASP A 77 15.35 -49.42 9.63
C ASP A 77 13.82 -49.37 9.65
N LEU A 78 13.21 -48.47 10.45
CA LEU A 78 11.78 -48.15 10.40
C LEU A 78 11.46 -47.03 9.40
N LEU A 79 12.45 -46.30 8.86
CA LEU A 79 12.19 -45.21 7.93
C LEU A 79 11.81 -45.74 6.54
N THR A 80 10.55 -45.56 6.17
CA THR A 80 9.99 -45.92 4.87
C THR A 80 9.20 -44.75 4.28
N ALA A 81 8.86 -44.82 2.99
CA ALA A 81 8.09 -43.77 2.31
C ALA A 81 6.72 -43.50 2.94
N SER A 82 6.10 -44.48 3.63
CA SER A 82 4.83 -44.27 4.33
C SER A 82 4.93 -43.38 5.57
N TYR A 83 6.14 -43.07 6.06
CA TYR A 83 6.32 -42.06 7.11
C TYR A 83 6.08 -40.62 6.62
N PHE A 84 5.93 -40.41 5.30
CA PHE A 84 5.75 -39.08 4.74
C PHE A 84 4.50 -38.35 5.25
N GLU A 85 3.40 -39.04 5.56
CA GLU A 85 2.20 -38.37 6.09
C GLU A 85 2.40 -37.86 7.53
N GLU A 86 3.14 -38.57 8.38
CA GLU A 86 3.49 -38.12 9.74
C GLU A 86 4.51 -36.96 9.70
N LEU A 87 5.45 -37.02 8.76
CA LEU A 87 6.37 -35.94 8.44
C LEU A 87 5.60 -34.70 7.94
N LYS A 88 4.63 -34.87 7.04
CA LYS A 88 3.73 -33.82 6.52
C LYS A 88 2.87 -33.20 7.63
N ALA A 89 2.31 -34.01 8.54
CA ALA A 89 1.58 -33.53 9.72
C ALA A 89 2.47 -32.71 10.67
N THR A 90 3.75 -33.08 10.80
CA THR A 90 4.75 -32.36 11.60
C THR A 90 5.13 -31.03 10.93
N LEU A 91 5.40 -31.05 9.62
CA LEU A 91 5.76 -29.87 8.83
C LEU A 91 4.62 -28.84 8.77
N LYS A 92 3.34 -29.27 8.67
CA LYS A 92 2.18 -28.35 8.69
C LYS A 92 2.12 -27.49 9.96
N CYS A 93 2.71 -27.97 11.07
CA CYS A 93 2.80 -27.24 12.34
C CYS A 93 4.07 -26.38 12.46
N ARG A 94 5.08 -26.58 11.60
CA ARG A 94 6.27 -25.70 11.49
C ARG A 94 6.09 -24.62 10.42
N THR A 95 5.35 -24.89 9.34
CA THR A 95 5.10 -23.94 8.26
C THR A 95 3.77 -24.24 7.53
N GLY A 96 2.93 -23.22 7.40
CA GLY A 96 1.69 -23.30 6.62
C GLY A 96 1.89 -23.39 5.12
N ILE A 97 3.12 -23.15 4.63
CA ILE A 97 3.46 -23.05 3.19
C ILE A 97 3.27 -24.40 2.46
N ILE A 98 3.30 -25.54 3.15
CA ILE A 98 3.21 -26.86 2.51
C ILE A 98 1.77 -27.35 2.22
N ASN A 99 0.74 -26.58 2.60
CA ASN A 99 -0.65 -26.91 2.26
C ASN A 99 -0.87 -26.83 0.73
N GLY A 100 -1.57 -27.79 0.14
CA GLY A 100 -1.75 -27.91 -1.31
C GLY A 100 -0.58 -28.62 -2.01
N TYR A 101 0.67 -28.19 -1.79
CA TYR A 101 1.80 -28.68 -2.60
C TYR A 101 2.21 -30.14 -2.35
N PHE A 102 1.94 -30.67 -1.14
CA PHE A 102 2.16 -32.08 -0.80
C PHE A 102 0.89 -32.93 -0.88
N ASP A 103 -0.20 -32.40 -1.44
CA ASP A 103 -1.42 -33.17 -1.65
C ASP A 103 -1.31 -33.95 -2.97
N GLN A 104 -1.77 -35.21 -2.98
CA GLN A 104 -1.54 -36.21 -4.03
C GLN A 104 -0.06 -36.51 -4.40
N ALA A 105 0.91 -35.98 -3.65
CA ALA A 105 2.33 -36.20 -3.91
C ALA A 105 2.71 -37.68 -3.78
N GLN A 106 3.52 -38.20 -4.71
CA GLN A 106 3.98 -39.59 -4.69
C GLN A 106 5.40 -39.64 -4.15
N VAL A 107 5.63 -40.44 -3.11
CA VAL A 107 6.90 -40.44 -2.37
C VAL A 107 7.56 -41.81 -2.40
N THR A 108 8.86 -41.81 -2.67
CA THR A 108 9.72 -43.00 -2.59
C THR A 108 10.93 -42.72 -1.71
N TYR A 109 11.43 -43.76 -1.03
CA TYR A 109 12.62 -43.68 -0.19
C TYR A 109 13.54 -44.85 -0.52
N GLN A 110 14.69 -44.57 -1.13
CA GLN A 110 15.70 -45.55 -1.54
C GLN A 110 17.10 -44.94 -1.39
N ASP A 111 18.10 -45.73 -0.99
CA ASP A 111 19.51 -45.32 -0.87
C ASP A 111 19.75 -43.98 -0.11
N ARG A 112 18.96 -43.75 0.95
CA ARG A 112 18.90 -42.50 1.75
C ARG A 112 18.40 -41.25 1.00
N THR A 113 17.87 -41.39 -0.20
CA THR A 113 17.16 -40.32 -0.90
C THR A 113 15.66 -40.47 -0.72
N LEU A 114 15.01 -39.41 -0.22
CA LEU A 114 13.56 -39.25 -0.17
C LEU A 114 13.13 -38.41 -1.37
N THR A 115 12.59 -39.07 -2.40
CA THR A 115 12.08 -38.43 -3.60
C THR A 115 10.59 -38.15 -3.45
N ILE A 116 10.19 -36.88 -3.58
CA ILE A 116 8.82 -36.39 -3.42
C ILE A 116 8.37 -35.82 -4.77
N GLU A 117 7.53 -36.58 -5.48
CA GLU A 117 6.98 -36.17 -6.77
C GLU A 117 5.75 -35.27 -6.59
N LEU A 118 5.93 -33.99 -6.87
CA LEU A 118 4.90 -32.95 -6.75
C LEU A 118 3.93 -33.03 -7.94
N LYS A 119 2.63 -33.05 -7.66
CA LYS A 119 1.58 -33.05 -8.71
C LYS A 119 1.07 -31.65 -9.04
N HIS A 120 1.14 -30.71 -8.08
CA HIS A 120 0.52 -29.38 -8.14
C HIS A 120 1.52 -28.21 -8.11
N GLY A 121 2.75 -28.38 -8.62
CA GLY A 121 3.73 -27.29 -8.69
C GLY A 121 4.38 -26.95 -7.34
N GLY A 122 4.71 -25.67 -7.14
CA GLY A 122 5.17 -25.14 -5.85
C GLY A 122 6.66 -25.27 -5.53
N LEU A 123 7.49 -25.94 -6.34
CA LEU A 123 8.91 -26.20 -6.04
C LEU A 123 9.70 -24.95 -5.61
N LYS A 124 9.50 -23.82 -6.29
CA LYS A 124 10.17 -22.55 -5.96
C LYS A 124 9.83 -22.07 -4.55
N LEU A 125 8.57 -22.21 -4.13
CA LEU A 125 8.10 -21.83 -2.79
C LEU A 125 8.62 -22.79 -1.72
N LEU A 126 8.55 -24.10 -1.96
CA LEU A 126 9.09 -25.13 -1.05
C LEU A 126 10.59 -24.94 -0.78
N ARG A 127 11.39 -24.63 -1.81
CA ARG A 127 12.83 -24.31 -1.64
C ARG A 127 13.07 -22.95 -0.99
N THR A 128 12.27 -21.92 -1.31
CA THR A 128 12.39 -20.60 -0.66
C THR A 128 12.08 -20.69 0.83
N ALA A 129 11.12 -21.53 1.21
CA ALA A 129 10.74 -21.84 2.59
C ALA A 129 11.62 -22.94 3.24
N LYS A 130 12.73 -23.36 2.61
CA LYS A 130 13.70 -24.34 3.13
C LYS A 130 13.06 -25.67 3.61
N VAL A 131 11.98 -26.10 2.98
CA VAL A 131 11.22 -27.29 3.41
C VAL A 131 12.05 -28.57 3.32
N ASP A 132 13.00 -28.64 2.38
CA ASP A 132 13.97 -29.74 2.30
C ASP A 132 15.00 -29.75 3.45
N GLU A 133 15.34 -28.59 4.04
CA GLU A 133 16.15 -28.53 5.26
C GLU A 133 15.32 -28.99 6.46
N MET A 134 14.07 -28.51 6.59
CA MET A 134 13.15 -28.93 7.67
C MET A 134 12.86 -30.43 7.65
N ILE A 135 12.71 -31.05 6.47
CA ILE A 135 12.57 -32.51 6.34
C ILE A 135 13.82 -33.21 6.86
N ARG A 136 15.01 -32.74 6.47
CA ARG A 136 16.29 -33.32 6.90
C ARG A 136 16.49 -33.21 8.40
N GLU A 137 16.15 -32.07 9.00
CA GLU A 137 16.16 -31.90 10.46
C GLU A 137 15.24 -32.88 11.18
N ILE A 138 13.99 -33.07 10.72
CA ILE A 138 13.03 -33.97 11.38
C ILE A 138 13.49 -35.42 11.27
N LEU A 139 13.97 -35.86 10.10
CA LEU A 139 14.45 -37.24 9.92
C LEU A 139 15.78 -37.49 10.65
N GLN A 140 16.65 -36.49 10.74
CA GLN A 140 17.89 -36.57 11.52
C GLN A 140 17.61 -36.56 13.03
N ASP A 141 16.65 -35.78 13.53
CA ASP A 141 16.25 -35.83 14.94
C ASP A 141 15.58 -37.18 15.24
N GLU A 142 14.52 -37.54 14.52
CA GLU A 142 13.66 -38.68 14.90
C GLU A 142 14.24 -40.05 14.55
N PHE A 143 15.03 -40.19 13.47
CA PHE A 143 15.63 -41.47 13.05
C PHE A 143 17.15 -41.52 13.17
N SER A 144 17.83 -40.38 13.38
CA SER A 144 19.30 -40.27 13.32
C SER A 144 19.87 -40.73 11.96
N VAL A 145 19.16 -40.39 10.88
CA VAL A 145 19.57 -40.67 9.48
C VAL A 145 19.65 -39.37 8.69
N GLU A 146 20.83 -39.09 8.14
CA GLU A 146 21.01 -38.07 7.12
C GLU A 146 20.38 -38.56 5.81
N VAL A 147 19.41 -37.79 5.31
CA VAL A 147 18.60 -38.08 4.11
C VAL A 147 18.81 -36.98 3.08
N GLN A 148 18.92 -37.35 1.80
CA GLN A 148 18.85 -36.40 0.68
C GLN A 148 17.38 -36.21 0.29
N VAL A 149 16.92 -34.98 0.10
CA VAL A 149 15.50 -34.70 -0.24
C VAL A 149 15.43 -34.15 -1.65
N GLU A 150 14.69 -34.82 -2.51
CA GLU A 150 14.56 -34.45 -3.92
C GLU A 150 13.11 -34.24 -4.31
N PHE A 151 12.79 -33.05 -4.83
CA PHE A 151 11.47 -32.75 -5.37
C PHE A 151 11.46 -32.96 -6.88
N THR A 152 10.52 -33.77 -7.37
CA THR A 152 10.36 -34.15 -8.78
C THR A 152 8.93 -33.87 -9.25
N GLY A 153 8.56 -34.28 -10.47
CA GLY A 153 7.20 -34.10 -11.01
C GLY A 153 6.96 -32.72 -11.62
N THR A 154 5.75 -32.20 -11.45
CA THR A 154 5.33 -30.88 -11.92
C THR A 154 6.04 -29.79 -11.10
N THR A 155 7.10 -29.20 -11.62
CA THR A 155 7.95 -28.24 -10.88
C THR A 155 7.51 -26.77 -11.00
N GLN A 156 6.73 -26.44 -12.02
CA GLN A 156 6.16 -25.11 -12.25
C GLN A 156 4.64 -25.22 -12.40
N LEU A 157 3.91 -24.19 -11.99
CA LEU A 157 2.49 -24.06 -12.28
C LEU A 157 2.35 -23.46 -13.68
N GLU A 158 1.88 -24.25 -14.65
CA GLU A 158 1.06 -23.69 -15.72
C GLU A 158 -0.25 -23.22 -15.08
N VAL A 159 -0.65 -21.97 -15.33
CA VAL A 159 -1.84 -21.38 -14.68
C VAL A 159 -3.11 -21.79 -15.45
N THR A 160 -3.41 -23.08 -15.40
CA THR A 160 -4.79 -23.56 -15.58
C THR A 160 -5.53 -23.43 -14.25
N GLN A 161 -6.77 -22.96 -14.30
CA GLN A 161 -7.54 -22.60 -13.11
C GLN A 161 -7.93 -23.86 -12.32
N GLN A 162 -7.63 -23.89 -11.02
CA GLN A 162 -8.26 -24.78 -10.05
C GLN A 162 -8.63 -23.99 -8.77
N PRO A 163 -9.62 -24.46 -7.99
CA PRO A 163 -10.34 -23.59 -7.05
C PRO A 163 -9.51 -23.12 -5.85
N GLN A 164 -9.95 -22.01 -5.25
CA GLN A 164 -9.52 -21.64 -3.90
C GLN A 164 -9.98 -22.71 -2.90
N PRO A 165 -9.15 -23.10 -1.91
CA PRO A 165 -9.63 -23.89 -0.78
C PRO A 165 -10.51 -23.03 0.12
N ASP A 166 -11.60 -23.60 0.65
CA ASP A 166 -12.57 -22.90 1.50
C ASP A 166 -11.91 -22.23 2.72
N PHE A 167 -11.95 -20.90 2.74
CA PHE A 167 -11.80 -20.14 3.97
C PHE A 167 -13.14 -20.13 4.70
N ALA A 168 -13.26 -20.93 5.77
CA ALA A 168 -14.44 -20.90 6.63
C ALA A 168 -14.66 -19.46 7.17
N PRO A 169 -15.87 -18.88 7.02
CA PRO A 169 -16.15 -17.55 7.52
C PRO A 169 -16.14 -17.53 9.05
N PHE A 170 -15.51 -16.48 9.62
CA PHE A 170 -15.72 -16.13 11.02
C PHE A 170 -17.00 -15.28 11.15
N PRO A 171 -17.72 -15.34 12.28
CA PRO A 171 -19.02 -14.69 12.41
C PRO A 171 -18.92 -13.17 12.52
N ASP A 172 -19.78 -12.47 11.78
CA ASP A 172 -19.85 -11.00 11.78
C ASP A 172 -20.48 -10.41 13.04
N VAL A 173 -20.20 -9.12 13.25
CA VAL A 173 -20.72 -8.28 14.34
C VAL A 173 -21.89 -7.44 13.81
N PRO A 174 -23.01 -7.30 14.55
CA PRO A 174 -24.20 -6.62 14.05
C PRO A 174 -24.04 -5.08 13.96
N PRO A 175 -24.56 -4.45 12.88
CA PRO A 175 -24.79 -3.00 12.75
C PRO A 175 -25.76 -2.37 13.79
N PRO A 176 -25.95 -1.03 13.77
CA PRO A 176 -26.78 -0.31 14.73
C PRO A 176 -28.25 -0.13 14.26
N LEU A 177 -29.15 0.06 15.24
CA LEU A 177 -30.56 0.39 15.03
C LEU A 177 -30.93 1.69 15.76
N GLU A 178 -31.63 2.60 15.08
CA GLU A 178 -32.31 3.77 15.65
C GLU A 178 -33.77 3.89 15.15
N ASP A 179 -34.65 4.31 16.07
CA ASP A 179 -35.92 5.03 15.95
C ASP A 179 -36.94 4.76 14.82
N ILE A 180 -38.08 4.15 15.22
CA ILE A 180 -39.43 4.42 14.67
C ILE A 180 -40.49 4.33 15.81
N PRO A 181 -41.76 4.78 15.67
CA PRO A 181 -42.16 6.03 16.35
C PRO A 181 -43.43 5.94 17.23
N PHE A 182 -44.01 7.12 17.54
CA PHE A 182 -45.14 7.37 18.46
C PHE A 182 -46.49 7.54 17.73
N ASP A 183 -47.61 7.05 18.30
CA ASP A 183 -48.99 7.42 17.92
C ASP A 183 -50.02 7.16 19.09
N PRO A 184 -51.31 7.57 19.08
CA PRO A 184 -51.81 8.46 20.14
C PRO A 184 -53.11 8.05 20.87
N GLY A 185 -53.13 8.17 22.22
CA GLY A 185 -54.15 7.53 23.10
C GLY A 185 -55.34 8.36 23.65
N MET A 186 -55.45 9.67 23.39
CA MET A 186 -56.62 10.52 23.75
C MET A 186 -56.90 10.74 25.30
N PRO A 187 -57.84 11.62 25.76
CA PRO A 187 -57.40 12.80 26.54
C PRO A 187 -58.10 13.03 27.94
N PRO A 188 -58.43 14.26 28.44
CA PRO A 188 -58.04 14.79 29.77
C PRO A 188 -59.28 14.96 30.72
N PRO A 189 -59.42 15.89 31.71
CA PRO A 189 -58.57 16.94 32.35
C PRO A 189 -58.56 16.77 33.92
N PRO A 190 -58.48 17.78 34.85
CA PRO A 190 -58.26 19.24 34.78
C PRO A 190 -57.32 19.90 35.85
N GLU A 191 -57.16 21.23 35.71
CA GLU A 191 -57.04 22.31 36.75
C GLU A 191 -56.09 22.22 37.97
N GLY A 192 -55.28 23.28 38.18
CA GLY A 192 -54.47 23.45 39.39
C GLY A 192 -53.45 24.61 39.42
N GLN A 193 -53.91 25.87 39.30
CA GLN A 193 -53.12 27.09 39.67
C GLN A 193 -53.93 27.91 40.70
N PRO A 194 -53.33 28.82 41.52
CA PRO A 194 -51.95 29.34 41.51
C PRO A 194 -51.22 28.99 42.87
N ASP A 195 -50.30 29.74 43.53
CA ASP A 195 -49.85 31.14 43.41
C ASP A 195 -48.49 31.50 44.10
N MET A 196 -47.94 32.65 43.69
CA MET A 196 -47.04 33.63 44.37
C MET A 196 -45.97 33.25 45.45
N LEU A 197 -44.72 33.65 45.14
CA LEU A 197 -43.66 34.25 46.02
C LEU A 197 -42.92 33.37 47.07
N PRO A 198 -41.72 33.78 47.59
CA PRO A 198 -40.67 34.72 47.08
C PRO A 198 -39.25 34.07 46.99
N PRO A 199 -38.19 34.75 46.48
CA PRO A 199 -36.92 34.08 46.10
C PRO A 199 -35.77 34.13 47.13
N LYS A 200 -34.96 33.05 47.19
CA LYS A 200 -33.51 32.96 47.54
C LYS A 200 -33.05 31.49 47.63
N PRO A 201 -31.73 31.17 47.56
CA PRO A 201 -30.58 31.91 46.99
C PRO A 201 -29.86 31.13 45.86
N LYS A 202 -28.90 31.74 45.15
CA LYS A 202 -28.02 31.00 44.22
C LYS A 202 -27.15 29.97 44.99
N PRO A 203 -26.99 28.72 44.50
CA PRO A 203 -25.87 27.87 44.87
C PRO A 203 -24.53 28.54 44.49
N LYS A 204 -23.48 28.32 45.29
CA LYS A 204 -22.12 28.72 44.92
C LYS A 204 -21.45 27.58 44.15
N GLU A 205 -20.88 27.89 43.00
CA GLU A 205 -19.96 26.99 42.31
C GLU A 205 -18.70 26.73 43.16
N LYS A 206 -18.12 25.54 43.00
CA LYS A 206 -16.84 25.13 43.57
C LYS A 206 -16.02 24.38 42.52
N SER A 207 -15.54 25.10 41.50
CA SER A 207 -14.66 24.57 40.44
C SER A 207 -13.16 24.62 40.80
N ALA A 208 -12.78 25.37 41.85
CA ALA A 208 -11.41 25.79 42.15
C ALA A 208 -10.47 24.70 42.74
N SER A 209 -10.66 23.42 42.43
CA SER A 209 -9.80 22.32 42.94
C SER A 209 -9.33 21.32 41.90
N VAL A 210 -9.71 21.48 40.62
CA VAL A 210 -9.27 20.58 39.54
C VAL A 210 -8.11 21.17 38.74
N LEU A 211 -8.08 22.51 38.56
CA LEU A 211 -7.10 23.22 37.73
C LEU A 211 -5.65 22.83 38.04
N ASN A 212 -5.24 22.89 39.32
CA ASN A 212 -3.86 22.65 39.78
C ASN A 212 -3.23 21.29 39.39
N VAL A 213 -3.99 20.33 38.86
CA VAL A 213 -3.47 19.07 38.32
C VAL A 213 -3.53 19.05 36.79
N LEU A 214 -4.57 19.65 36.20
CA LEU A 214 -4.66 19.88 34.76
C LEU A 214 -3.51 20.79 34.28
N ASP A 215 -3.08 21.77 35.09
CA ASP A 215 -1.90 22.61 34.88
C ASP A 215 -0.57 21.82 34.77
N THR A 216 -0.58 20.49 34.97
CA THR A 216 0.59 19.59 34.80
C THR A 216 0.45 18.61 33.63
N LEU A 217 -0.55 18.83 32.77
CA LEU A 217 -0.88 18.03 31.57
C LEU A 217 -1.05 18.98 30.35
N PRO A 218 -0.95 18.49 29.10
CA PRO A 218 -1.12 19.33 27.90
C PRO A 218 -2.60 19.62 27.62
N VAL A 219 -3.27 20.39 28.49
CA VAL A 219 -4.74 20.47 28.53
C VAL A 219 -5.25 21.85 28.95
N HIS A 220 -6.36 22.29 28.36
CA HIS A 220 -7.06 23.51 28.78
C HIS A 220 -7.67 23.33 30.19
N ALA A 221 -6.96 23.80 31.22
CA ALA A 221 -7.32 23.63 32.64
C ALA A 221 -8.71 24.21 33.05
N LYS A 222 -9.34 25.02 32.19
CA LYS A 222 -10.70 25.57 32.40
C LYS A 222 -11.84 24.61 32.00
N ASN A 223 -11.56 23.57 31.21
CA ASN A 223 -12.60 22.77 30.53
C ASN A 223 -12.84 21.38 31.16
N GLY A 224 -12.11 21.00 32.22
CA GLY A 224 -12.25 19.69 32.86
C GLY A 224 -13.62 19.46 33.51
N LYS A 225 -14.44 18.60 32.89
CA LYS A 225 -15.78 18.23 33.36
C LYS A 225 -15.75 16.81 33.94
N THR A 226 -16.06 16.68 35.23
CA THR A 226 -16.28 15.36 35.84
C THR A 226 -17.53 14.71 35.22
N LEU A 227 -17.34 13.56 34.58
CA LEU A 227 -18.42 12.79 33.95
C LEU A 227 -18.95 11.73 34.93
N ILE A 228 -18.04 11.03 35.62
CA ILE A 228 -18.33 9.93 36.53
C ILE A 228 -17.57 10.14 37.84
N GLY A 229 -18.21 9.82 38.97
CA GLY A 229 -17.59 9.86 40.30
C GLY A 229 -17.35 11.28 40.82
N LYS A 230 -16.14 11.53 41.33
CA LYS A 230 -15.67 12.80 41.89
C LYS A 230 -14.66 13.47 40.95
N PRO A 231 -14.41 14.78 41.08
CA PRO A 231 -13.31 15.41 40.36
C PRO A 231 -11.97 14.79 40.74
N VAL A 232 -11.16 14.41 39.74
CA VAL A 232 -9.85 13.80 39.96
C VAL A 232 -8.84 14.91 40.26
N THR A 233 -8.26 14.89 41.46
CA THR A 233 -7.32 15.92 41.96
C THR A 233 -5.97 15.31 42.36
N GLN A 234 -5.54 14.27 41.64
CA GLN A 234 -4.30 13.52 41.89
C GLN A 234 -3.49 13.52 40.60
N ARG A 235 -2.18 13.79 40.69
CA ARG A 235 -1.30 13.78 39.51
C ARG A 235 -1.26 12.35 38.93
N PRO A 236 -1.49 12.17 37.61
CA PRO A 236 -1.43 10.85 37.01
C PRO A 236 0.02 10.34 36.88
N MET A 237 0.15 9.02 36.74
CA MET A 237 1.38 8.36 36.27
C MET A 237 1.32 8.11 34.76
N GLU A 238 2.49 8.04 34.11
CA GLU A 238 2.60 7.67 32.69
C GLU A 238 2.24 6.19 32.47
N LEU A 239 1.53 5.89 31.40
CA LEU A 239 0.99 4.56 31.10
C LEU A 239 2.07 3.50 30.90
N ARG A 240 3.28 3.87 30.43
CA ARG A 240 4.42 2.92 30.33
C ARG A 240 4.83 2.28 31.67
N ASN A 241 4.38 2.83 32.80
CA ASN A 241 4.62 2.28 34.13
C ASN A 241 3.52 1.31 34.61
N ILE A 242 2.45 1.12 33.83
CA ILE A 242 1.41 0.13 34.10
C ILE A 242 1.87 -1.20 33.51
N ASN A 243 2.10 -2.19 34.38
CA ASN A 243 2.61 -3.51 34.03
C ASN A 243 1.74 -4.62 34.65
N ASN A 244 2.05 -5.90 34.35
CA ASN A 244 1.26 -7.04 34.85
C ASN A 244 1.28 -7.24 36.39
N GLU A 245 2.17 -6.56 37.12
CA GLU A 245 2.23 -6.56 38.59
C GLU A 245 1.43 -5.41 39.22
N THR A 246 1.04 -4.42 38.40
CA THR A 246 0.37 -3.20 38.84
C THR A 246 -1.01 -3.51 39.41
N SER A 247 -1.22 -3.11 40.67
CA SER A 247 -2.43 -3.43 41.42
C SER A 247 -2.82 -2.33 42.41
N GLY A 248 -4.12 -2.16 42.63
CA GLY A 248 -4.67 -1.14 43.53
C GLY A 248 -5.07 0.15 42.82
N VAL A 249 -5.30 1.22 43.58
CA VAL A 249 -5.87 2.47 43.02
C VAL A 249 -4.79 3.33 42.37
N VAL A 250 -4.85 3.43 41.04
CA VAL A 250 -3.99 4.28 40.21
C VAL A 250 -4.70 5.57 39.81
N THR A 251 -3.94 6.52 39.26
CA THR A 251 -4.49 7.67 38.53
C THR A 251 -3.68 7.83 37.25
N VAL A 252 -4.36 7.89 36.11
CA VAL A 252 -3.76 7.92 34.76
C VAL A 252 -4.50 8.93 33.91
N TRP A 253 -3.91 9.35 32.80
CA TRP A 253 -4.59 10.14 31.77
C TRP A 253 -4.36 9.51 30.39
N GLY A 254 -5.12 9.96 29.40
CA GLY A 254 -4.86 9.64 28.01
C GLY A 254 -5.98 10.09 27.07
N ASP A 255 -5.67 10.12 25.78
CA ASP A 255 -6.64 10.31 24.71
C ASP A 255 -7.28 8.96 24.36
N ILE A 256 -8.62 8.89 24.31
CA ILE A 256 -9.35 7.69 23.85
C ILE A 256 -9.12 7.55 22.35
N PHE A 257 -8.68 6.37 21.90
CA PHE A 257 -8.51 6.06 20.47
C PHE A 257 -9.41 4.92 19.98
N ALA A 258 -9.85 4.02 20.86
CA ALA A 258 -10.82 2.97 20.52
C ALA A 258 -11.85 2.75 21.65
N VAL A 259 -13.07 2.39 21.26
CA VAL A 259 -14.21 2.14 22.15
C VAL A 259 -14.99 0.94 21.62
N GLU A 260 -15.24 -0.04 22.47
CA GLU A 260 -16.17 -1.15 22.22
C GLU A 260 -17.21 -1.15 23.35
N ASP A 261 -18.49 -1.42 23.06
CA ASP A 261 -19.48 -1.73 24.07
C ASP A 261 -20.20 -3.06 23.79
N ARG A 262 -20.54 -3.80 24.84
CA ARG A 262 -21.24 -5.09 24.71
C ARG A 262 -22.22 -5.35 25.85
N MET A 263 -23.38 -5.88 25.50
CA MET A 263 -24.37 -6.34 26.47
C MET A 263 -23.84 -7.52 27.30
N SER A 264 -24.05 -7.46 28.62
CA SER A 264 -23.84 -8.61 29.51
C SER A 264 -24.87 -9.72 29.22
N ARG A 265 -24.52 -10.98 29.55
CA ARG A 265 -25.41 -12.17 29.44
C ARG A 265 -26.75 -12.08 30.20
N THR A 266 -26.99 -11.00 30.95
CA THR A 266 -28.24 -10.77 31.70
C THR A 266 -29.11 -9.65 31.12
N GLY A 267 -28.62 -8.93 30.09
CA GLY A 267 -29.30 -7.76 29.50
C GLY A 267 -29.41 -6.53 30.39
N LYS A 268 -28.86 -6.55 31.63
CA LYS A 268 -29.00 -5.46 32.61
C LYS A 268 -27.81 -4.51 32.69
N LEU A 269 -26.63 -4.98 32.28
CA LEU A 269 -25.41 -4.19 32.25
C LEU A 269 -24.83 -4.12 30.83
N VAL A 270 -24.33 -2.95 30.46
CA VAL A 270 -23.42 -2.73 29.33
C VAL A 270 -21.98 -2.75 29.84
N ILE A 271 -21.10 -3.43 29.11
CA ILE A 271 -19.67 -3.46 29.38
C ILE A 271 -18.99 -2.59 28.33
N TYR A 272 -18.44 -1.43 28.73
CA TYR A 272 -17.60 -0.62 27.85
C TYR A 272 -16.13 -1.00 28.04
N THR A 273 -15.43 -1.20 26.92
CA THR A 273 -13.98 -1.36 26.82
C THR A 273 -13.45 -0.10 26.13
N LEU A 274 -12.83 0.81 26.88
CA LEU A 274 -12.19 2.01 26.32
C LEU A 274 -10.69 1.75 26.25
N GLN A 275 -10.05 2.14 25.16
CA GLN A 275 -8.59 2.07 25.03
C GLN A 275 -8.04 3.50 24.99
N ILE A 276 -7.15 3.83 25.93
CA ILE A 276 -6.55 5.17 26.07
C ILE A 276 -5.04 5.11 25.86
N THR A 277 -4.46 6.16 25.30
CA THR A 277 -3.01 6.34 25.15
C THR A 277 -2.57 7.68 25.74
N ASP A 278 -1.40 7.70 26.40
CA ASP A 278 -0.67 8.93 26.75
C ASP A 278 0.56 9.12 25.84
N TYR A 279 0.58 8.38 24.72
CA TYR A 279 1.66 8.27 23.74
C TYR A 279 2.95 7.59 24.25
N THR A 280 3.11 7.42 25.57
CA THR A 280 4.17 6.59 26.17
C THR A 280 3.82 5.11 26.16
N SER A 281 2.54 4.79 26.33
CA SER A 281 1.93 3.48 26.13
C SER A 281 0.40 3.62 26.08
N SER A 282 -0.32 2.51 26.19
CA SER A 282 -1.80 2.47 26.19
C SER A 282 -2.33 1.44 27.17
N VAL A 283 -3.54 1.65 27.69
CA VAL A 283 -4.21 0.72 28.62
C VAL A 283 -5.71 0.61 28.37
N ILE A 284 -6.30 -0.51 28.82
CA ILE A 284 -7.74 -0.75 28.77
C ILE A 284 -8.40 -0.22 30.05
N LEU A 285 -9.41 0.63 29.87
CA LEU A 285 -10.39 0.98 30.90
C LEU A 285 -11.63 0.10 30.71
N LYS A 286 -12.05 -0.64 31.74
CA LYS A 286 -13.23 -1.51 31.68
C LYS A 286 -14.34 -1.01 32.61
N ILE A 287 -15.44 -0.55 32.02
CA ILE A 287 -16.60 0.01 32.73
C ILE A 287 -17.76 -0.99 32.71
N LEU A 288 -18.41 -1.16 33.86
CA LEU A 288 -19.67 -1.90 34.01
C LEU A 288 -20.79 -0.89 34.31
N ALA A 289 -21.54 -0.54 33.27
CA ALA A 289 -22.64 0.42 33.33
C ALA A 289 -23.99 -0.31 33.44
N ASP A 290 -24.95 0.28 34.14
CA ASP A 290 -26.36 -0.12 34.05
C ASP A 290 -26.95 0.40 32.72
N VAL A 291 -27.78 -0.37 32.02
CA VAL A 291 -28.38 0.03 30.73
C VAL A 291 -29.14 1.36 30.86
N SER A 292 -29.74 1.65 32.02
CA SER A 292 -30.41 2.92 32.33
C SER A 292 -29.49 4.16 32.37
N LYS A 293 -28.19 4.00 32.10
CA LYS A 293 -27.18 5.07 32.10
C LYS A 293 -26.37 5.17 30.81
N ARG A 294 -26.75 4.50 29.71
CA ARG A 294 -26.00 4.49 28.44
C ARG A 294 -25.57 5.90 28.00
N GLU A 295 -26.53 6.83 27.97
CA GLU A 295 -26.36 8.27 27.68
C GLU A 295 -25.22 8.98 28.45
N THR A 296 -24.85 8.49 29.64
CA THR A 296 -23.76 9.07 30.44
C THR A 296 -22.38 8.70 29.90
N TYR A 297 -22.27 7.56 29.23
CA TYR A 297 -21.01 7.01 28.72
C TYR A 297 -20.82 7.26 27.22
N ASP A 298 -21.87 7.59 26.47
CA ASP A 298 -21.80 7.87 25.03
C ASP A 298 -21.00 9.17 24.72
N ALA A 299 -20.67 9.96 25.75
CA ALA A 299 -19.69 11.05 25.71
C ALA A 299 -18.22 10.57 25.66
N LEU A 300 -17.94 9.28 25.89
CA LEU A 300 -16.61 8.67 25.87
C LEU A 300 -16.40 8.00 24.51
N LYS A 301 -15.82 8.74 23.57
CA LYS A 301 -15.60 8.32 22.18
C LYS A 301 -14.17 8.67 21.72
N PRO A 302 -13.67 8.11 20.61
CA PRO A 302 -12.35 8.44 20.08
C PRO A 302 -12.15 9.96 19.90
N GLY A 303 -10.96 10.45 20.25
CA GLY A 303 -10.62 11.86 20.27
C GLY A 303 -11.03 12.62 21.55
N VAL A 304 -11.67 11.97 22.52
CA VAL A 304 -11.95 12.56 23.84
C VAL A 304 -10.84 12.21 24.83
N SER A 305 -10.29 13.22 25.50
CA SER A 305 -9.25 13.07 26.51
C SER A 305 -9.83 12.84 27.90
N VAL A 306 -9.23 11.93 28.68
CA VAL A 306 -9.70 11.57 30.02
C VAL A 306 -8.59 11.59 31.08
N LEU A 307 -8.95 12.05 32.28
CA LEU A 307 -8.19 11.89 33.53
C LEU A 307 -8.99 10.95 34.42
N VAL A 308 -8.38 9.81 34.73
CA VAL A 308 -9.05 8.63 35.27
C VAL A 308 -8.40 8.20 36.56
N LYS A 309 -9.22 7.93 37.57
CA LYS A 309 -8.80 7.24 38.78
C LYS A 309 -9.60 5.97 38.94
N GLY A 310 -8.91 4.85 39.09
CA GLY A 310 -9.51 3.52 39.10
C GLY A 310 -8.66 2.48 39.79
N GLU A 311 -9.27 1.32 40.03
CA GLU A 311 -8.57 0.14 40.51
C GLU A 311 -7.91 -0.58 39.32
N ALA A 312 -6.59 -0.59 39.27
CA ALA A 312 -5.82 -1.43 38.38
C ALA A 312 -5.77 -2.86 38.93
N GLY A 313 -5.94 -3.85 38.05
CA GLY A 313 -5.75 -5.25 38.41
C GLY A 313 -5.86 -6.19 37.21
N TYR A 314 -5.26 -7.38 37.36
CA TYR A 314 -5.19 -8.38 36.31
C TYR A 314 -6.58 -8.98 35.98
N ASP A 315 -7.05 -8.77 34.76
CA ASP A 315 -8.30 -9.33 34.26
C ASP A 315 -8.05 -10.71 33.63
N LYS A 316 -8.60 -11.76 34.24
CA LYS A 316 -8.40 -13.14 33.80
C LYS A 316 -9.04 -13.47 32.44
N TYR A 317 -9.96 -12.63 31.94
CA TYR A 317 -10.58 -12.83 30.64
C TYR A 317 -9.69 -12.28 29.52
N ASP A 318 -9.17 -11.05 29.68
CA ASP A 318 -8.27 -10.47 28.68
C ASP A 318 -6.82 -10.99 28.83
N ARG A 319 -6.41 -11.35 30.05
CA ARG A 319 -5.06 -11.79 30.44
C ARG A 319 -4.01 -10.66 30.56
N GLU A 320 -4.46 -9.44 30.84
CA GLU A 320 -3.63 -8.25 31.09
C GLU A 320 -4.19 -7.42 32.26
N VAL A 321 -3.48 -6.36 32.67
CA VAL A 321 -3.96 -5.43 33.71
C VAL A 321 -4.90 -4.38 33.11
N ASN A 322 -6.14 -4.42 33.55
CA ASN A 322 -7.18 -3.44 33.22
C ASN A 322 -7.35 -2.44 34.36
N ILE A 323 -7.76 -1.22 34.03
CA ILE A 323 -8.19 -0.23 35.02
C ILE A 323 -9.71 -0.20 35.08
N ARG A 324 -10.29 -0.35 36.28
CA ARG A 324 -11.72 -0.14 36.54
C ARG A 324 -11.92 1.28 37.06
N PRO A 325 -12.41 2.22 36.24
CA PRO A 325 -12.53 3.61 36.64
C PRO A 325 -13.60 3.77 37.74
N THR A 326 -13.26 4.58 38.74
CA THR A 326 -14.16 5.00 39.83
C THR A 326 -14.55 6.48 39.68
N ASP A 327 -13.59 7.29 39.21
CA ASP A 327 -13.75 8.70 38.91
C ASP A 327 -13.21 8.96 37.49
N ILE A 328 -13.98 9.64 36.61
CA ILE A 328 -13.55 10.06 35.27
C ILE A 328 -13.87 11.54 35.09
N THR A 329 -12.85 12.31 34.70
CA THR A 329 -12.98 13.69 34.24
C THR A 329 -12.59 13.77 32.77
N VAL A 330 -13.52 14.23 31.91
CA VAL A 330 -13.27 14.49 30.49
C VAL A 330 -12.74 15.90 30.31
N PHE A 331 -11.88 16.10 29.32
CA PHE A 331 -11.41 17.41 28.87
C PHE A 331 -11.07 17.34 27.38
N THR A 332 -10.70 18.48 26.81
CA THR A 332 -10.08 18.55 25.47
C THR A 332 -8.60 18.81 25.67
N ARG A 333 -7.75 17.95 25.10
CA ARG A 333 -6.30 18.19 25.01
C ARG A 333 -6.03 19.50 24.30
N GLU A 334 -5.01 20.21 24.76
CA GLU A 334 -4.49 21.40 24.12
C GLU A 334 -3.47 20.95 23.08
N ILE A 335 -3.82 21.10 21.79
CA ILE A 335 -2.87 20.93 20.69
C ILE A 335 -1.95 22.16 20.73
N PRO A 336 -0.62 22.02 20.74
CA PRO A 336 0.29 23.15 20.64
C PRO A 336 -0.06 23.97 19.39
N MET A 337 -0.33 25.26 19.57
CA MET A 337 -0.62 26.17 18.47
C MET A 337 0.69 26.80 17.99
N ASP A 338 0.76 27.10 16.70
CA ASP A 338 1.75 28.05 16.20
C ASP A 338 1.38 29.45 16.75
N GLU A 339 2.22 30.02 17.60
CA GLU A 339 2.01 31.34 18.24
C GLU A 339 2.76 32.49 17.52
N GLU A 340 3.48 32.22 16.42
CA GLU A 340 4.30 33.26 15.77
C GLU A 340 3.43 34.33 15.05
N PRO A 341 3.71 35.64 15.17
CA PRO A 341 2.87 36.67 14.52
C PRO A 341 2.85 36.66 12.99
N GLU A 342 3.92 36.17 12.36
CA GLU A 342 4.01 35.92 10.92
C GLU A 342 4.24 34.42 10.70
N LYS A 343 3.42 33.77 9.86
CA LYS A 343 3.44 32.31 9.69
C LYS A 343 4.30 31.85 8.52
N ARG A 344 4.94 30.69 8.67
CA ARG A 344 5.55 29.96 7.54
C ARG A 344 4.50 29.34 6.61
N VAL A 345 5.00 28.74 5.53
CA VAL A 345 4.29 27.81 4.66
C VAL A 345 5.18 26.58 4.53
N GLU A 346 4.64 25.38 4.74
CA GLU A 346 5.39 24.15 4.42
C GLU A 346 5.30 23.86 2.91
N LEU A 347 6.44 23.53 2.31
CA LEU A 347 6.59 23.26 0.87
C LEU A 347 7.02 21.81 0.56
N HIS A 348 7.44 21.04 1.56
CA HIS A 348 7.88 19.65 1.42
C HIS A 348 7.15 18.78 2.44
N MET A 349 6.14 18.01 2.00
CA MET A 349 5.25 17.25 2.87
C MET A 349 4.67 16.01 2.17
N HIS A 350 4.94 14.87 2.79
CA HIS A 350 4.48 13.54 2.43
C HIS A 350 3.26 13.15 3.25
N THR A 351 2.38 12.35 2.66
CA THR A 351 1.14 11.86 3.27
C THR A 351 1.20 10.33 3.42
N ASN A 352 0.15 9.72 3.95
CA ASN A 352 -0.02 8.26 3.94
C ASN A 352 0.02 7.62 2.52
N ILE A 353 -0.02 8.44 1.45
CA ILE A 353 0.13 8.00 0.05
C ILE A 353 1.61 7.81 -0.35
N SER A 354 2.57 8.40 0.36
CA SER A 354 3.99 8.09 0.22
C SER A 354 4.28 6.66 0.69
N ALA A 355 4.38 5.74 -0.28
CA ALA A 355 4.16 4.32 -0.06
C ALA A 355 5.13 3.69 0.96
N MET A 356 4.56 3.20 2.07
CA MET A 356 5.28 2.61 3.22
C MET A 356 6.29 3.55 3.90
N ASP A 357 6.11 4.87 3.81
CA ASP A 357 7.08 5.87 4.31
C ASP A 357 6.40 7.06 5.03
N GLY A 358 5.41 7.68 4.39
CA GLY A 358 4.56 8.70 5.03
C GLY A 358 3.40 8.07 5.80
N MET A 359 2.99 8.68 6.91
CA MET A 359 2.03 8.11 7.87
C MET A 359 0.68 8.82 7.91
N THR A 360 0.65 10.15 7.70
CA THR A 360 -0.56 10.96 8.00
C THR A 360 -1.39 11.27 6.75
N PRO A 361 -2.73 11.06 6.78
CA PRO A 361 -3.63 11.50 5.70
C PRO A 361 -3.57 13.00 5.40
N ALA A 362 -3.74 13.37 4.13
CA ALA A 362 -3.61 14.74 3.66
C ALA A 362 -4.56 15.69 4.41
N SER A 363 -5.78 15.26 4.67
CA SER A 363 -6.81 16.03 5.36
C SER A 363 -6.40 16.47 6.77
N LYS A 364 -5.65 15.65 7.51
CA LYS A 364 -5.18 15.99 8.86
C LYS A 364 -4.05 17.02 8.83
N LEU A 365 -3.09 16.83 7.94
CA LEU A 365 -1.96 17.75 7.76
C LEU A 365 -2.44 19.14 7.30
N ILE A 366 -3.34 19.17 6.32
CA ILE A 366 -3.91 20.42 5.77
C ILE A 366 -4.71 21.17 6.83
N ARG A 367 -5.56 20.47 7.60
CA ARG A 367 -6.32 21.10 8.70
C ARG A 367 -5.39 21.60 9.81
N ARG A 368 -4.33 20.87 10.18
CA ARG A 368 -3.33 21.36 11.16
C ARG A 368 -2.66 22.66 10.70
N ALA A 369 -2.26 22.77 9.44
CA ALA A 369 -1.65 23.98 8.89
C ALA A 369 -2.62 25.18 8.91
N HIS A 370 -3.87 24.96 8.47
CA HIS A 370 -4.96 25.94 8.55
C HIS A 370 -5.22 26.40 9.99
N ASP A 371 -5.36 25.47 10.94
CA ASP A 371 -5.67 25.77 12.34
C ASP A 371 -4.50 26.53 13.01
N TRP A 372 -3.26 26.28 12.59
CA TRP A 372 -2.06 27.06 12.93
C TRP A 372 -1.95 28.40 12.18
N GLY A 373 -2.94 28.78 11.37
CA GLY A 373 -3.00 30.05 10.64
C GLY A 373 -2.02 30.14 9.46
N HIS A 374 -1.41 29.04 9.02
CA HIS A 374 -0.56 29.04 7.82
C HIS A 374 -1.49 29.26 6.61
N ARG A 375 -1.23 30.29 5.80
CA ARG A 375 -2.11 30.62 4.66
C ARG A 375 -2.07 29.61 3.50
N ALA A 376 -1.07 28.74 3.49
CA ALA A 376 -0.90 27.71 2.49
C ALA A 376 -0.10 26.51 3.02
N VAL A 377 -0.23 25.37 2.36
CA VAL A 377 0.54 24.15 2.63
C VAL A 377 0.70 23.32 1.34
N ALA A 378 1.86 22.72 1.11
CA ALA A 378 2.09 21.86 -0.06
C ALA A 378 1.82 20.37 0.19
N ILE A 379 1.60 19.61 -0.87
CA ILE A 379 1.52 18.14 -0.87
C ILE A 379 2.48 17.62 -1.94
N THR A 380 3.49 16.84 -1.55
CA THR A 380 4.65 16.48 -2.41
C THR A 380 5.04 15.00 -2.26
N ASP A 381 4.08 14.08 -2.34
CA ASP A 381 4.32 12.64 -2.15
C ASP A 381 5.38 12.01 -3.09
N HIS A 382 5.98 10.91 -2.64
CA HIS A 382 7.07 10.18 -3.32
C HIS A 382 6.69 9.67 -4.73
N GLY A 383 7.00 10.46 -5.76
CA GLY A 383 6.79 10.13 -7.17
C GLY A 383 5.32 9.99 -7.61
N VAL A 384 4.35 10.34 -6.76
CA VAL A 384 2.92 10.14 -6.99
C VAL A 384 2.08 11.32 -6.51
N VAL A 385 0.94 11.55 -7.15
CA VAL A 385 0.00 12.63 -6.79
C VAL A 385 -1.32 12.14 -6.16
N GLN A 386 -1.37 10.87 -5.73
CA GLN A 386 -2.60 10.17 -5.32
C GLN A 386 -3.33 10.79 -4.10
N ALA A 387 -2.68 11.66 -3.32
CA ALA A 387 -3.32 12.42 -2.23
C ALA A 387 -4.13 13.64 -2.71
N PHE A 388 -3.98 14.05 -3.98
CA PHE A 388 -4.61 15.27 -4.51
C PHE A 388 -6.15 15.31 -4.37
N PRO A 389 -6.92 14.22 -4.54
CA PRO A 389 -8.38 14.26 -4.34
C PRO A 389 -8.78 14.51 -2.88
N GLU A 390 -8.10 13.88 -1.91
CA GLU A 390 -8.33 14.12 -0.47
C GLU A 390 -8.00 15.57 -0.10
N ALA A 391 -6.87 16.07 -0.61
CA ALA A 391 -6.41 17.43 -0.40
C ALA A 391 -7.37 18.48 -1.03
N MET A 392 -7.87 18.20 -2.24
CA MET A 392 -8.86 19.02 -2.94
C MET A 392 -10.19 19.09 -2.19
N ASN A 393 -10.69 17.95 -1.70
CA ASN A 393 -11.94 17.90 -0.95
C ASN A 393 -11.80 18.59 0.42
N THR A 394 -10.63 18.46 1.06
CA THR A 394 -10.31 19.21 2.30
C THR A 394 -10.23 20.72 2.04
N LEU A 395 -9.70 21.15 0.90
CA LEU A 395 -9.65 22.56 0.50
C LEU A 395 -11.04 23.11 0.16
N ASP A 396 -11.89 22.37 -0.56
CA ASP A 396 -13.29 22.75 -0.81
C ASP A 396 -14.11 22.84 0.50
N ASP A 397 -13.76 22.06 1.52
CA ASP A 397 -14.32 22.19 2.88
C ASP A 397 -13.87 23.48 3.57
N ILE A 398 -12.55 23.70 3.67
CA ILE A 398 -11.98 24.88 4.35
C ILE A 398 -12.47 26.18 3.68
N ARG A 399 -12.54 26.21 2.34
CA ARG A 399 -13.01 27.39 1.58
C ARG A 399 -14.49 27.76 1.76
N LYS A 400 -15.24 27.01 2.57
CA LYS A 400 -16.58 27.42 3.06
C LYS A 400 -16.47 28.46 4.19
N GLU A 401 -15.34 28.50 4.89
CA GLU A 401 -15.10 29.34 6.08
C GLU A 401 -13.90 30.29 5.86
N ASP A 402 -12.78 29.82 5.29
CA ASP A 402 -11.64 30.62 4.82
C ASP A 402 -11.42 30.45 3.30
N PRO A 403 -11.96 31.36 2.46
CA PRO A 403 -11.79 31.31 1.01
C PRO A 403 -10.35 31.53 0.50
N ASP A 404 -9.48 32.18 1.29
CA ASP A 404 -8.16 32.63 0.83
C ASP A 404 -7.06 31.57 1.05
N PHE A 405 -7.31 30.57 1.92
CA PHE A 405 -6.40 29.43 2.13
C PHE A 405 -6.10 28.65 0.83
N LYS A 406 -4.87 28.13 0.71
CA LYS A 406 -4.40 27.36 -0.47
C LYS A 406 -3.80 26.00 -0.08
N VAL A 407 -4.07 24.99 -0.91
CA VAL A 407 -3.18 23.82 -1.04
C VAL A 407 -2.29 24.02 -2.27
N ILE A 408 -1.00 23.74 -2.12
CA ILE A 408 -0.01 23.77 -3.21
C ILE A 408 0.23 22.33 -3.67
N TYR A 409 -0.29 21.99 -4.84
CA TYR A 409 -0.18 20.65 -5.40
C TYR A 409 1.21 20.42 -6.00
N GLY A 410 1.85 19.30 -5.68
CA GLY A 410 3.18 18.96 -6.19
C GLY A 410 3.54 17.48 -6.06
N VAL A 411 4.83 17.16 -6.22
CA VAL A 411 5.40 15.82 -6.06
C VAL A 411 6.87 15.95 -5.66
N GLU A 412 7.39 15.01 -4.86
CA GLU A 412 8.84 14.78 -4.83
C GLU A 412 9.20 13.74 -5.89
N SER A 413 9.90 14.16 -6.94
CA SER A 413 10.18 13.34 -8.12
C SER A 413 11.53 12.63 -8.05
N TYR A 414 11.59 11.39 -8.58
CA TYR A 414 12.86 10.69 -8.80
C TYR A 414 13.51 11.17 -10.11
N PHE A 415 14.13 12.33 -10.02
CA PHE A 415 14.83 13.03 -11.10
C PHE A 415 16.05 12.25 -11.62
N LEU A 416 16.23 12.24 -12.94
CA LEU A 416 17.43 11.74 -13.62
C LEU A 416 18.04 12.88 -14.45
N ASN A 417 19.23 13.34 -14.08
CA ASN A 417 19.99 14.24 -14.94
C ASN A 417 20.60 13.44 -16.10
N ASP A 418 20.01 13.58 -17.30
CA ASP A 418 20.41 12.88 -18.52
C ASP A 418 21.15 13.77 -19.53
N ASP A 419 21.62 14.96 -19.12
CA ASP A 419 22.35 15.90 -20.01
C ASP A 419 23.52 15.23 -20.72
N ASP A 420 24.34 14.44 -20.03
CA ASP A 420 25.49 13.75 -20.63
C ASP A 420 25.07 12.68 -21.67
N ILE A 421 23.86 12.12 -21.57
CA ILE A 421 23.31 11.21 -22.59
C ILE A 421 22.82 12.02 -23.79
N VAL A 422 22.11 13.14 -23.57
CA VAL A 422 21.58 14.01 -24.62
C VAL A 422 22.67 14.72 -25.41
N GLU A 423 23.75 15.14 -24.75
CA GLU A 423 24.97 15.67 -25.38
C GLU A 423 25.86 14.59 -26.02
N GLY A 424 25.45 13.32 -25.93
CA GLY A 424 26.15 12.19 -26.56
C GLY A 424 27.48 11.83 -25.92
N LYS A 425 27.80 12.30 -24.70
CA LYS A 425 28.94 11.82 -23.90
C LYS A 425 28.69 10.40 -23.39
N GLY A 426 27.43 10.07 -23.15
CA GLY A 426 26.96 8.73 -22.80
C GLY A 426 26.84 8.49 -21.29
N SER A 427 26.24 7.36 -20.98
CA SER A 427 25.78 6.97 -19.64
C SER A 427 26.85 6.69 -18.57
N ASP A 428 28.13 6.67 -18.97
CA ASP A 428 29.28 6.49 -18.08
C ASP A 428 30.12 7.79 -17.91
N GLY A 429 29.68 8.91 -18.49
CA GLY A 429 30.44 10.16 -18.54
C GLY A 429 31.56 10.18 -19.59
N ALA A 430 32.32 11.28 -19.64
CA ALA A 430 33.48 11.39 -20.53
C ALA A 430 34.67 10.55 -20.02
N ILE A 431 35.34 9.82 -20.92
CA ILE A 431 36.53 9.03 -20.60
C ILE A 431 37.77 9.94 -20.46
N THR A 432 37.86 10.94 -21.33
CA THR A 432 38.92 11.96 -21.38
C THR A 432 38.31 13.33 -21.11
N VAL A 433 38.97 14.14 -20.28
CA VAL A 433 38.59 15.52 -19.98
C VAL A 433 39.77 16.44 -20.29
N GLY A 434 39.51 17.56 -20.98
CA GLY A 434 40.51 18.37 -21.67
C GLY A 434 40.71 17.94 -23.13
N GLU A 435 41.44 18.75 -23.90
CA GLU A 435 41.78 18.46 -25.30
C GLU A 435 43.29 18.28 -25.48
N SER A 436 43.72 17.09 -25.90
CA SER A 436 45.11 16.80 -26.24
C SER A 436 45.18 15.84 -27.43
N ASP A 437 45.90 16.26 -28.48
CA ASP A 437 46.13 15.45 -29.69
C ASP A 437 47.40 14.58 -29.59
N ARG A 438 48.00 14.50 -28.40
CA ARG A 438 49.19 13.68 -28.12
C ARG A 438 48.85 12.18 -28.20
N PRO A 439 49.81 11.32 -28.59
CA PRO A 439 49.56 9.88 -28.70
C PRO A 439 49.27 9.21 -27.35
N VAL A 440 48.45 8.15 -27.36
CA VAL A 440 48.15 7.31 -26.17
C VAL A 440 49.34 6.49 -25.67
N GLU A 441 50.36 6.34 -26.51
CA GLU A 441 51.68 5.76 -26.17
C GLU A 441 52.72 6.86 -25.89
N GLY A 442 52.34 8.14 -25.87
CA GLY A 442 53.23 9.28 -25.62
C GLY A 442 53.61 9.44 -24.15
N ARG A 443 53.97 10.68 -23.75
CA ARG A 443 54.28 11.01 -22.35
C ARG A 443 53.02 11.29 -21.55
N TYR A 444 52.83 10.57 -20.45
CA TYR A 444 51.75 10.78 -19.47
C TYR A 444 52.19 10.37 -18.06
N VAL A 445 51.46 10.87 -17.06
CA VAL A 445 51.65 10.55 -15.64
C VAL A 445 50.47 9.72 -15.18
N VAL A 446 50.74 8.51 -14.70
CA VAL A 446 49.74 7.70 -13.97
C VAL A 446 49.87 8.04 -12.50
N PHE A 447 48.77 8.31 -11.78
CA PHE A 447 48.84 8.68 -10.36
C PHE A 447 47.61 8.24 -9.55
N ASP A 448 47.79 8.20 -8.23
CA ASP A 448 46.81 7.79 -7.23
C ASP A 448 47.09 8.57 -5.91
N LEU A 449 46.05 8.93 -5.15
CA LEU A 449 46.16 9.80 -3.97
C LEU A 449 45.49 9.20 -2.73
N GLU A 450 46.27 8.95 -1.67
CA GLU A 450 45.70 8.69 -0.35
C GLU A 450 45.42 9.99 0.41
N THR A 451 44.33 10.00 1.17
CA THR A 451 43.71 11.22 1.70
C THR A 451 43.12 11.04 3.12
N THR A 452 42.99 12.13 3.89
CA THR A 452 42.42 12.08 5.26
C THR A 452 40.91 11.79 5.32
N GLY A 453 40.24 11.69 4.17
CA GLY A 453 38.79 11.61 4.05
C GLY A 453 38.35 11.87 2.61
N LEU A 454 37.04 11.87 2.34
CA LEU A 454 36.49 11.89 0.98
C LEU A 454 36.16 13.30 0.45
N ASN A 455 36.36 14.38 1.22
CA ASN A 455 35.98 15.74 0.83
C ASN A 455 37.21 16.60 0.53
N ARG A 456 37.50 16.79 -0.76
CA ARG A 456 38.64 17.56 -1.29
C ARG A 456 38.86 18.96 -0.71
N GLN A 457 37.85 19.59 -0.11
CA GLN A 457 37.98 20.92 0.51
C GLN A 457 38.46 20.84 1.97
N SER A 458 37.83 19.99 2.79
CA SER A 458 38.19 19.82 4.21
C SER A 458 39.37 18.89 4.43
N ASP A 459 39.47 17.84 3.62
CA ASP A 459 40.48 16.79 3.75
C ASP A 459 41.78 17.14 3.02
N ARG A 460 42.84 16.41 3.37
CA ARG A 460 44.20 16.64 2.89
C ARG A 460 44.75 15.38 2.23
N ILE A 461 45.66 15.56 1.30
CA ILE A 461 46.47 14.48 0.75
C ILE A 461 47.45 14.02 1.85
N ILE A 462 47.72 12.72 1.92
CA ILE A 462 48.71 12.12 2.85
C ILE A 462 49.78 11.29 2.13
N GLU A 463 49.52 10.83 0.90
CA GLU A 463 50.50 10.17 0.02
C GLU A 463 50.20 10.58 -1.43
N ILE A 464 51.23 10.90 -2.22
CA ILE A 464 51.15 11.09 -3.68
C ILE A 464 52.00 10.00 -4.33
N GLY A 465 51.35 9.00 -4.92
CA GLY A 465 52.02 8.00 -5.73
C GLY A 465 51.83 8.27 -7.22
N ALA A 466 52.90 8.25 -8.00
CA ALA A 466 52.84 8.48 -9.43
C ALA A 466 53.96 7.81 -10.22
N VAL A 467 53.68 7.54 -11.49
CA VAL A 467 54.57 6.87 -12.43
C VAL A 467 54.58 7.64 -13.75
N LEU A 468 55.76 8.09 -14.17
CA LEU A 468 55.98 8.74 -15.46
C LEU A 468 56.25 7.68 -16.52
N VAL A 469 55.44 7.68 -17.58
CA VAL A 469 55.49 6.69 -18.66
C VAL A 469 55.63 7.40 -20.00
N GLU A 470 56.48 6.88 -20.87
CA GLU A 470 56.68 7.39 -22.24
C GLU A 470 57.02 6.23 -23.19
N ASN A 471 56.45 6.23 -24.40
CA ASN A 471 56.65 5.17 -25.41
C ASN A 471 56.28 3.74 -24.93
N GLY A 472 55.45 3.64 -23.89
CA GLY A 472 55.08 2.37 -23.27
C GLY A 472 56.09 1.79 -22.27
N GLU A 473 57.15 2.54 -21.93
CA GLU A 473 58.11 2.19 -20.88
C GLU A 473 57.94 3.12 -19.66
N ILE A 474 58.02 2.54 -18.46
CA ILE A 474 58.04 3.28 -17.19
C ILE A 474 59.44 3.91 -17.05
N LEU A 475 59.50 5.23 -16.89
CA LEU A 475 60.75 5.99 -16.85
C LEU A 475 61.19 6.34 -15.42
N GLU A 476 60.26 6.81 -14.60
CA GLU A 476 60.55 7.37 -13.28
C GLU A 476 59.33 7.20 -12.36
N GLU A 477 59.58 6.86 -11.11
CA GLU A 477 58.58 6.68 -10.06
C GLU A 477 58.69 7.83 -9.06
N PHE A 478 57.54 8.32 -8.58
CA PHE A 478 57.43 9.37 -7.57
C PHE A 478 56.52 8.87 -6.44
N ASP A 479 57.03 8.88 -5.22
CA ASP A 479 56.30 8.53 -4.01
C ASP A 479 56.70 9.53 -2.93
N THR A 480 55.73 10.19 -2.32
CA THR A 480 55.98 11.11 -1.20
C THR A 480 54.80 11.16 -0.23
N TYR A 481 55.11 11.08 1.06
CA TYR A 481 54.16 11.39 2.11
C TYR A 481 53.92 12.90 2.18
N VAL A 482 52.72 13.30 2.58
CA VAL A 482 52.33 14.70 2.72
C VAL A 482 51.85 14.93 4.15
N ASN A 483 52.47 15.87 4.87
CA ASN A 483 52.04 16.22 6.22
C ASN A 483 50.70 17.01 6.14
N PRO A 484 49.57 16.46 6.62
CA PRO A 484 48.26 17.07 6.47
C PRO A 484 47.99 18.17 7.51
N GLN A 485 48.93 18.40 8.44
CA GLN A 485 48.85 19.36 9.56
C GLN A 485 47.60 19.19 10.47
N ARG A 486 46.99 18.00 10.44
CA ARG A 486 45.84 17.58 11.28
C ARG A 486 45.98 16.11 11.62
N SER A 487 45.39 15.67 12.75
CA SER A 487 45.45 14.27 13.12
C SER A 487 44.65 13.38 12.16
N LEU A 488 45.19 12.18 11.92
CA LEU A 488 44.66 11.20 10.98
C LEU A 488 43.53 10.40 11.64
N PRO A 489 42.35 10.24 11.02
CA PRO A 489 41.30 9.40 11.57
C PRO A 489 41.73 7.93 11.59
N GLU A 490 41.47 7.22 12.70
CA GLU A 490 41.84 5.80 12.91
C GLU A 490 41.43 4.89 11.72
N LYS A 491 40.23 5.13 11.17
CA LYS A 491 39.69 4.45 9.99
C LYS A 491 40.50 4.62 8.70
N ILE A 492 41.27 5.70 8.55
CA ILE A 492 42.17 5.93 7.40
C ILE A 492 43.49 5.18 7.61
N THR A 493 44.00 5.14 8.85
CA THR A 493 45.14 4.28 9.21
C THR A 493 44.80 2.80 9.01
N ASP A 494 43.59 2.35 9.39
CA ASP A 494 43.09 1.00 9.11
C ASP A 494 42.96 0.67 7.61
N LEU A 495 42.69 1.69 6.77
CA LEU A 495 42.49 1.52 5.33
C LEU A 495 43.82 1.46 4.57
N THR A 496 44.72 2.40 4.86
CA THR A 496 45.95 2.67 4.09
C THR A 496 47.21 2.06 4.72
N GLY A 497 47.18 1.77 6.02
CA GLY A 497 48.37 1.43 6.80
C GLY A 497 49.29 2.63 7.09
N ILE A 498 48.90 3.86 6.76
CA ILE A 498 49.69 5.07 7.02
C ILE A 498 49.45 5.53 8.47
N GLU A 499 50.52 5.61 9.25
CA GLU A 499 50.50 6.12 10.62
C GLU A 499 50.82 7.63 10.69
N GLU A 500 50.28 8.32 11.70
CA GLU A 500 50.63 9.73 12.02
C GLU A 500 52.15 9.92 12.28
N SER A 501 52.83 8.84 12.68
CA SER A 501 54.29 8.75 12.84
C SER A 501 55.05 8.96 11.51
N MET A 502 54.48 8.54 10.39
CA MET A 502 55.06 8.63 9.04
C MET A 502 54.84 10.01 8.43
N LEU A 503 53.74 10.67 8.78
CA LEU A 503 53.34 11.98 8.27
C LEU A 503 53.96 13.16 9.03
N THR A 504 54.51 12.94 10.23
CA THR A 504 55.02 14.02 11.11
C THR A 504 56.22 14.75 10.50
N ASP A 505 57.20 14.02 9.97
CA ASP A 505 58.43 14.57 9.35
C ASP A 505 58.32 14.72 7.81
N ALA A 506 57.14 14.50 7.23
CA ALA A 506 56.87 14.60 5.80
C ALA A 506 56.78 16.06 5.31
N PRO A 507 57.05 16.34 4.01
CA PRO A 507 56.89 17.67 3.44
C PRO A 507 55.45 18.19 3.55
N LEU A 508 55.28 19.51 3.61
CA LEU A 508 53.96 20.14 3.65
C LEU A 508 53.24 20.04 2.29
N GLU A 509 51.91 20.17 2.28
CA GLU A 509 51.09 20.12 1.04
C GLU A 509 51.64 21.04 -0.07
N ALA A 510 52.10 22.25 0.26
CA ALA A 510 52.71 23.17 -0.70
C ALA A 510 54.08 22.73 -1.25
N GLU A 511 54.84 21.93 -0.50
CA GLU A 511 56.17 21.45 -0.89
C GLU A 511 56.03 20.19 -1.75
N ALA A 512 55.21 19.23 -1.30
CA ALA A 512 54.91 18.01 -2.04
C ALA A 512 54.30 18.29 -3.42
N LEU A 513 53.38 19.26 -3.54
CA LEU A 513 52.83 19.68 -4.83
C LEU A 513 53.88 20.32 -5.75
N GLN A 514 54.83 21.09 -5.21
CA GLN A 514 55.92 21.68 -6.01
C GLN A 514 56.86 20.61 -6.56
N GLU A 515 57.16 19.57 -5.78
CA GLU A 515 57.97 18.44 -6.24
C GLU A 515 57.21 17.58 -7.25
N PHE A 516 55.93 17.31 -7.00
CA PHE A 516 55.07 16.55 -7.92
C PHE A 516 54.87 17.25 -9.27
N PHE A 517 54.47 18.52 -9.31
CA PHE A 517 54.28 19.24 -10.58
C PHE A 517 55.59 19.39 -11.37
N LYS A 518 56.73 19.49 -10.68
CA LYS A 518 58.06 19.47 -11.30
C LYS A 518 58.42 18.10 -11.90
N PHE A 519 57.97 17.00 -11.31
CA PHE A 519 58.09 15.64 -11.87
C PHE A 519 57.18 15.46 -13.11
N CYS A 520 55.93 15.94 -13.04
CA CYS A 520 55.00 15.89 -14.17
C CYS A 520 55.53 16.67 -15.39
N GLY A 521 55.95 17.92 -15.17
CA GLY A 521 56.35 18.87 -16.22
C GLY A 521 55.20 19.77 -16.70
N GLU A 522 55.47 20.57 -17.74
CA GLU A 522 54.48 21.48 -18.34
C GLU A 522 53.40 20.70 -19.12
N ASP A 523 52.15 21.14 -19.01
CA ASP A 523 50.95 20.55 -19.66
C ASP A 523 50.85 19.00 -19.49
N PRO A 524 50.65 18.50 -18.25
CA PRO A 524 50.59 17.06 -18.01
C PRO A 524 49.31 16.41 -18.54
N ILE A 525 49.45 15.15 -18.97
CA ILE A 525 48.32 14.23 -19.17
C ILE A 525 48.30 13.28 -17.99
N PHE A 526 47.23 13.31 -17.19
CA PHE A 526 47.04 12.43 -16.05
C PHE A 526 46.19 11.20 -16.39
N ILE A 527 46.48 10.08 -15.75
CA ILE A 527 45.69 8.85 -15.82
C ILE A 527 45.48 8.34 -14.39
N ALA A 528 44.21 8.20 -13.98
CA ALA A 528 43.81 7.75 -12.65
C ALA A 528 42.63 6.76 -12.73
N HIS A 529 42.24 6.16 -11.60
CA HIS A 529 41.19 5.14 -11.54
C HIS A 529 40.02 5.61 -10.68
N ASN A 530 38.99 6.19 -11.32
CA ASN A 530 38.05 7.17 -10.75
C ASN A 530 38.65 8.59 -10.70
N ALA A 531 39.38 8.96 -11.77
CA ALA A 531 40.14 10.22 -11.89
C ALA A 531 39.45 11.53 -11.42
N PRO A 532 38.11 11.71 -11.53
CA PRO A 532 37.44 12.88 -10.94
C PRO A 532 37.57 13.03 -9.42
N PHE A 533 38.03 11.99 -8.71
CA PHE A 533 38.42 12.04 -7.30
C PHE A 533 39.84 12.59 -7.15
N ASP A 534 40.84 11.92 -7.72
CA ASP A 534 42.27 12.23 -7.54
C ASP A 534 42.64 13.60 -8.11
N VAL A 535 42.19 13.87 -9.34
CA VAL A 535 42.37 15.19 -9.97
C VAL A 535 41.61 16.24 -9.18
N GLY A 536 40.43 15.92 -8.65
CA GLY A 536 39.65 16.82 -7.82
C GLY A 536 40.31 17.18 -6.48
N PHE A 537 41.05 16.26 -5.87
CA PHE A 537 41.88 16.51 -4.68
C PHE A 537 43.11 17.33 -5.04
N LEU A 538 43.77 17.01 -6.16
CA LEU A 538 44.94 17.71 -6.67
C LEU A 538 44.64 19.18 -7.03
N GLU A 539 43.52 19.44 -7.71
CA GLU A 539 42.99 20.77 -8.01
C GLU A 539 42.72 21.58 -6.73
N ALA A 540 42.02 20.98 -5.76
CA ALA A 540 41.69 21.65 -4.50
C ALA A 540 42.93 21.96 -3.66
N ALA A 541 43.92 21.07 -3.67
CA ALA A 541 45.21 21.29 -3.02
C ALA A 541 46.04 22.39 -3.72
N ALA A 542 46.13 22.36 -5.06
CA ALA A 542 46.76 23.43 -5.84
C ALA A 542 46.12 24.80 -5.56
N GLN A 543 44.78 24.87 -5.56
CA GLN A 543 44.02 26.08 -5.27
C GLN A 543 44.29 26.62 -3.85
N ARG A 544 44.37 25.74 -2.83
CA ARG A 544 44.74 26.14 -1.45
C ARG A 544 46.10 26.82 -1.37
N GLN A 545 47.05 26.37 -2.18
CA GLN A 545 48.42 26.87 -2.18
C GLN A 545 48.67 27.99 -3.23
N GLY A 546 47.62 28.46 -3.92
CA GLY A 546 47.71 29.52 -4.92
C GLY A 546 48.40 29.11 -6.23
N MET A 547 48.36 27.82 -6.56
CA MET A 547 48.95 27.25 -7.78
C MET A 547 47.86 27.05 -8.83
N GLU A 548 48.12 27.45 -10.08
CA GLU A 548 47.26 27.12 -11.21
C GLU A 548 47.62 25.72 -11.75
N LEU A 549 46.62 24.84 -11.83
CA LEU A 549 46.71 23.54 -12.49
C LEU A 549 45.91 23.58 -13.79
N THR A 550 46.54 23.23 -14.90
CA THR A 550 45.88 22.98 -16.19
C THR A 550 46.45 21.66 -16.72
N CYS A 551 45.56 20.70 -16.99
CA CYS A 551 45.93 19.36 -17.41
C CYS A 551 44.83 18.75 -18.30
N THR A 552 45.20 17.76 -19.10
CA THR A 552 44.24 16.77 -19.64
C THR A 552 44.24 15.55 -18.72
N TYR A 553 43.10 14.92 -18.48
CA TYR A 553 43.07 13.65 -17.72
C TYR A 553 42.18 12.59 -18.36
N LEU A 554 42.48 11.33 -18.06
CA LEU A 554 41.70 10.16 -18.46
C LEU A 554 41.30 9.32 -17.24
N ASP A 555 40.02 8.97 -17.15
CA ASP A 555 39.54 8.00 -16.17
C ASP A 555 39.53 6.59 -16.78
N THR A 556 40.30 5.70 -16.16
CA THR A 556 40.33 4.29 -16.58
C THR A 556 39.07 3.51 -16.19
N VAL A 557 38.24 3.99 -15.26
CA VAL A 557 36.99 3.31 -14.86
C VAL A 557 35.96 3.21 -16.00
N PRO A 558 35.51 4.30 -16.64
CA PRO A 558 34.59 4.22 -17.78
C PRO A 558 35.24 3.52 -18.98
N LEU A 559 36.55 3.70 -19.21
CA LEU A 559 37.28 3.00 -20.27
C LEU A 559 37.28 1.48 -20.07
N CYS A 560 37.57 0.99 -18.86
CA CYS A 560 37.50 -0.43 -18.52
C CYS A 560 36.09 -1.00 -18.71
N ARG A 561 35.02 -0.23 -18.48
CA ARG A 561 33.65 -0.68 -18.77
C ARG A 561 33.42 -0.93 -20.26
N LYS A 562 34.07 -0.17 -21.16
CA LYS A 562 34.00 -0.38 -22.62
C LYS A 562 34.92 -1.51 -23.09
N LEU A 563 36.20 -1.52 -22.66
CA LEU A 563 37.21 -2.48 -23.13
C LEU A 563 37.11 -3.87 -22.47
N LEU A 564 36.62 -3.97 -21.24
CA LEU A 564 36.53 -5.22 -20.46
C LEU A 564 35.07 -5.57 -20.08
N PRO A 565 34.11 -5.65 -21.03
CA PRO A 565 32.67 -5.72 -20.74
C PRO A 565 32.20 -7.00 -20.03
N LYS A 566 33.10 -7.98 -19.80
CA LYS A 566 32.84 -9.16 -18.96
C LYS A 566 33.01 -8.88 -17.47
N LEU A 567 33.64 -7.76 -17.09
CA LEU A 567 33.96 -7.41 -15.71
C LEU A 567 32.79 -6.62 -15.07
N ARG A 568 31.94 -7.32 -14.29
CA ARG A 568 30.75 -6.72 -13.65
C ARG A 568 31.03 -5.62 -12.61
N ARG A 569 32.26 -5.50 -12.13
CA ARG A 569 32.70 -4.48 -11.16
C ARG A 569 34.10 -4.02 -11.54
N VAL A 570 34.22 -2.75 -11.90
CA VAL A 570 35.49 -2.10 -12.21
C VAL A 570 36.02 -1.46 -10.92
N LYS A 571 36.83 -2.24 -10.19
CA LYS A 571 37.73 -1.77 -9.12
C LYS A 571 39.15 -2.10 -9.57
N LEU A 572 40.15 -1.31 -9.15
CA LEU A 572 41.54 -1.47 -9.56
C LEU A 572 42.04 -2.92 -9.38
N ASN A 573 41.82 -3.50 -8.20
CA ASN A 573 42.21 -4.87 -7.90
C ASN A 573 41.51 -5.94 -8.76
N LEU A 574 40.22 -5.78 -9.08
CA LEU A 574 39.48 -6.68 -9.96
C LEU A 574 39.89 -6.55 -11.43
N VAL A 575 40.31 -5.35 -11.86
CA VAL A 575 40.90 -5.12 -13.20
C VAL A 575 42.28 -5.76 -13.28
N ALA A 576 43.13 -5.59 -12.26
CA ALA A 576 44.44 -6.21 -12.17
C ALA A 576 44.37 -7.75 -12.16
N GLU A 577 43.43 -8.34 -11.42
CA GLU A 577 43.16 -9.78 -11.43
C GLU A 577 42.72 -10.25 -12.83
N HIS A 578 41.77 -9.55 -13.45
CA HIS A 578 41.26 -9.89 -14.79
C HIS A 578 42.35 -9.84 -15.86
N LEU A 579 43.21 -8.82 -15.80
CA LEU A 579 44.36 -8.64 -16.69
C LEU A 579 45.58 -9.48 -16.29
N LYS A 580 45.50 -10.24 -15.18
CA LYS A 580 46.54 -11.13 -14.64
C LYS A 580 47.86 -10.42 -14.36
N LEU A 581 47.81 -9.32 -13.61
CA LEU A 581 48.99 -8.56 -13.18
C LEU A 581 49.61 -9.11 -11.88
N GLY A 582 48.79 -9.62 -10.96
CA GLY A 582 49.23 -10.23 -9.72
C GLY A 582 48.57 -9.59 -8.48
N PRO A 583 48.94 -10.03 -7.27
CA PRO A 583 48.53 -9.38 -6.03
C PRO A 583 49.45 -8.18 -5.70
N PHE A 584 48.86 -7.12 -5.14
CA PHE A 584 49.52 -5.91 -4.66
C PHE A 584 48.80 -5.42 -3.37
N GLN A 585 49.40 -4.50 -2.63
CA GLN A 585 48.78 -3.88 -1.47
C GLN A 585 47.92 -2.68 -1.91
N HIS A 586 46.63 -2.95 -2.15
CA HIS A 586 45.62 -1.90 -2.39
C HIS A 586 45.57 -0.91 -1.22
N HIS A 587 45.39 0.38 -1.52
CA HIS A 587 45.44 1.52 -0.59
C HIS A 587 46.85 1.98 -0.20
N ARG A 588 47.77 1.95 -1.17
CA ARG A 588 49.07 2.63 -1.12
C ARG A 588 49.31 3.28 -2.47
N GLY A 589 49.37 4.60 -2.51
CA GLY A 589 49.31 5.37 -3.76
C GLY A 589 50.40 4.97 -4.76
N SER A 590 51.60 4.61 -4.30
CA SER A 590 52.70 4.17 -5.16
C SER A 590 52.52 2.75 -5.73
N GLU A 591 51.92 1.80 -4.99
CA GLU A 591 51.57 0.47 -5.53
C GLU A 591 50.34 0.55 -6.45
N ASP A 592 49.31 1.30 -6.07
CA ASP A 592 48.08 1.48 -6.85
C ASP A 592 48.37 2.24 -8.18
N ALA A 593 49.19 3.31 -8.17
CA ALA A 593 49.62 4.00 -9.39
C ALA A 593 50.49 3.10 -10.30
N MET A 594 51.37 2.26 -9.73
CA MET A 594 52.19 1.30 -10.48
C MET A 594 51.33 0.23 -11.17
N ILE A 595 50.39 -0.38 -10.44
CA ILE A 595 49.46 -1.36 -11.00
C ILE A 595 48.53 -0.70 -12.01
N LEU A 596 48.10 0.55 -11.79
CA LEU A 596 47.34 1.31 -12.76
C LEU A 596 48.14 1.59 -14.04
N ALA A 597 49.46 1.80 -13.95
CA ALA A 597 50.32 1.94 -15.12
C ALA A 597 50.39 0.63 -15.93
N GLU A 598 50.56 -0.52 -15.26
CA GLU A 598 50.51 -1.83 -15.93
C GLU A 598 49.13 -2.18 -16.52
N ILE A 599 48.04 -1.72 -15.89
CA ILE A 599 46.67 -1.79 -16.44
C ILE A 599 46.59 -0.93 -17.69
N TRP A 600 47.00 0.34 -17.62
CA TRP A 600 46.94 1.27 -18.75
C TRP A 600 47.78 0.78 -19.93
N LEU A 601 48.99 0.24 -19.70
CA LEU A 601 49.85 -0.35 -20.74
C LEU A 601 49.21 -1.56 -21.47
N LYS A 602 48.15 -2.15 -20.91
CA LYS A 602 47.31 -3.15 -21.58
C LYS A 602 46.10 -2.49 -22.27
N LEU A 603 45.45 -1.52 -21.63
CA LEU A 603 44.31 -0.79 -22.22
C LEU A 603 44.73 0.03 -23.45
N SER A 604 45.87 0.72 -23.43
CA SER A 604 46.40 1.50 -24.57
C SER A 604 46.73 0.61 -25.77
N LYS A 605 47.27 -0.58 -25.54
CA LYS A 605 47.46 -1.58 -26.60
C LYS A 605 46.14 -2.07 -27.16
N MET A 606 45.10 -2.26 -26.34
CA MET A 606 43.75 -2.55 -26.84
C MET A 606 43.17 -1.37 -27.67
N LEU A 607 43.39 -0.12 -27.24
CA LEU A 607 43.00 1.08 -28.00
C LEU A 607 43.64 1.10 -29.39
N VAL A 608 44.96 0.93 -29.47
CA VAL A 608 45.73 0.99 -30.73
C VAL A 608 45.47 -0.24 -31.61
N GLU A 609 45.61 -1.46 -31.07
CA GLU A 609 45.55 -2.71 -31.85
C GLU A 609 44.13 -3.13 -32.26
N GLN A 610 43.11 -2.83 -31.44
CA GLN A 610 41.75 -3.35 -31.62
C GLN A 610 40.78 -2.26 -32.08
N HIS A 611 40.91 -1.04 -31.54
CA HIS A 611 40.04 0.09 -31.86
C HIS A 611 40.67 1.11 -32.84
N HIS A 612 41.96 0.98 -33.17
CA HIS A 612 42.71 1.90 -34.04
C HIS A 612 42.75 3.35 -33.52
N LEU A 613 42.66 3.52 -32.20
CA LEU A 613 42.65 4.82 -31.52
C LEU A 613 44.07 5.15 -31.03
N SER A 614 44.59 6.27 -31.48
CA SER A 614 46.01 6.63 -31.37
C SER A 614 46.28 7.85 -30.50
N LYS A 615 45.28 8.72 -30.29
CA LYS A 615 45.38 9.98 -29.52
C LYS A 615 44.36 10.08 -28.39
N PHE A 616 44.67 10.81 -27.33
CA PHE A 616 43.78 10.97 -26.18
C PHE A 616 42.42 11.62 -26.51
N ASN A 617 42.40 12.58 -27.45
CA ASN A 617 41.16 13.20 -27.94
C ASN A 617 40.34 12.32 -28.90
N GLU A 618 40.89 11.22 -29.43
CA GLU A 618 40.14 10.24 -30.24
C GLU A 618 39.32 9.27 -29.36
N ILE A 619 39.79 8.98 -28.13
CA ILE A 619 39.23 7.96 -27.23
C ILE A 619 37.74 8.23 -26.94
N THR A 620 37.43 9.39 -26.34
CA THR A 620 36.06 9.68 -25.92
C THR A 620 35.09 9.67 -27.11
N PRO A 621 35.32 10.39 -28.21
CA PRO A 621 34.46 10.33 -29.40
C PRO A 621 34.22 8.92 -29.94
N ALA A 622 35.27 8.09 -30.05
CA ALA A 622 35.13 6.76 -30.63
C ALA A 622 34.25 5.82 -29.79
N PHE A 623 34.30 5.93 -28.45
CA PHE A 623 33.41 5.12 -27.60
C PHE A 623 31.97 5.66 -27.50
N ARG A 624 31.69 6.89 -27.98
CA ARG A 624 30.30 7.38 -28.18
C ARG A 624 29.58 6.53 -29.22
N GLU A 625 30.21 6.28 -30.37
CA GLU A 625 29.60 5.52 -31.47
C GLU A 625 29.32 4.05 -31.12
N THR A 626 29.99 3.51 -30.10
CA THR A 626 29.76 2.15 -29.60
C THR A 626 28.63 2.00 -28.57
N GLU A 627 28.06 3.07 -28.02
CA GLU A 627 26.88 3.00 -27.14
C GLU A 627 25.58 2.77 -27.94
N GLN A 628 25.48 1.65 -28.68
CA GLN A 628 24.23 1.17 -29.30
C GLN A 628 23.20 0.65 -28.27
N LEU A 629 23.31 1.05 -27.00
CA LEU A 629 22.29 0.82 -25.99
C LEU A 629 21.15 1.81 -26.23
N PRO A 630 19.88 1.35 -26.32
CA PRO A 630 18.72 2.25 -26.35
C PRO A 630 18.76 3.25 -25.19
N TYR A 631 18.26 4.47 -25.42
CA TYR A 631 18.21 5.54 -24.43
C TYR A 631 17.63 5.08 -23.08
N GLU A 632 16.60 4.24 -23.09
CA GLU A 632 15.99 3.64 -21.89
C GLU A 632 16.93 2.70 -21.09
N GLU A 633 17.84 1.99 -21.75
CA GLU A 633 18.88 1.17 -21.07
C GLU A 633 19.99 2.06 -20.49
N GLN A 634 20.33 3.16 -21.18
CA GLN A 634 21.27 4.15 -20.66
C GLN A 634 20.72 4.82 -19.40
N LEU A 635 19.44 5.19 -19.39
CA LEU A 635 18.74 5.72 -18.22
C LEU A 635 18.70 4.74 -17.02
N LYS A 636 18.90 3.42 -17.20
CA LYS A 636 18.95 2.46 -16.07
C LYS A 636 20.29 2.45 -15.33
N LYS A 637 21.36 3.01 -15.92
CA LYS A 637 22.65 3.21 -15.25
C LYS A 637 22.69 4.47 -14.37
N LEU A 638 21.94 5.51 -14.74
CA LEU A 638 21.95 6.79 -14.04
C LEU A 638 21.44 6.68 -12.60
N ARG A 639 22.06 7.44 -11.69
CA ARG A 639 21.60 7.62 -10.32
C ARG A 639 20.35 8.53 -10.30
N PRO A 640 19.23 8.10 -9.71
CA PRO A 640 18.13 9.01 -9.40
C PRO A 640 18.49 9.90 -8.21
N TYR A 641 18.06 11.16 -8.29
CA TYR A 641 18.05 12.13 -7.21
C TYR A 641 16.60 12.51 -6.89
N HIS A 642 16.39 13.20 -5.78
CA HIS A 642 15.10 13.80 -5.47
C HIS A 642 15.02 15.23 -6.02
N GLN A 643 13.80 15.69 -6.33
CA GLN A 643 13.52 17.05 -6.80
C GLN A 643 12.04 17.37 -6.58
N ILE A 644 11.74 18.46 -5.86
CA ILE A 644 10.36 18.90 -5.65
C ILE A 644 9.85 19.61 -6.90
N ILE A 645 8.62 19.29 -7.31
CA ILE A 645 7.92 19.95 -8.41
C ILE A 645 6.60 20.49 -7.88
N LEU A 646 6.40 21.82 -7.89
CA LEU A 646 5.16 22.47 -7.47
C LEU A 646 4.38 23.03 -8.67
N VAL A 647 3.06 22.85 -8.66
CA VAL A 647 2.14 23.31 -9.71
C VAL A 647 1.73 24.76 -9.49
N GLN A 648 2.10 25.64 -10.41
CA GLN A 648 1.71 27.07 -10.37
C GLN A 648 0.29 27.32 -10.88
N ASN A 649 -0.17 26.56 -11.87
CA ASN A 649 -1.41 26.80 -12.62
C ASN A 649 -1.92 25.51 -13.30
N SER A 650 -3.07 25.60 -13.99
CA SER A 650 -3.70 24.44 -14.66
C SER A 650 -2.88 23.83 -15.81
N VAL A 651 -2.04 24.61 -16.50
CA VAL A 651 -1.09 24.07 -17.51
C VAL A 651 -0.03 23.21 -16.81
N GLY A 652 0.51 23.72 -15.70
CA GLY A 652 1.41 22.98 -14.82
C GLY A 652 0.79 21.70 -14.29
N LEU A 653 -0.49 21.71 -13.89
CA LEU A 653 -1.19 20.52 -13.41
C LEU A 653 -1.24 19.41 -14.48
N LYS A 654 -1.67 19.76 -15.69
CA LYS A 654 -1.74 18.82 -16.82
C LYS A 654 -0.36 18.31 -17.23
N ASN A 655 0.65 19.18 -17.19
CA ASN A 655 2.04 18.81 -17.43
C ASN A 655 2.61 17.88 -16.35
N LEU A 656 2.28 18.11 -15.07
CA LEU A 656 2.62 17.19 -13.98
C LEU A 656 1.95 15.83 -14.19
N TYR A 657 0.66 15.77 -14.57
CA TYR A 657 -0.02 14.50 -14.83
C TYR A 657 0.62 13.73 -16.00
N ARG A 658 1.07 14.42 -17.06
CA ARG A 658 1.87 13.81 -18.14
C ARG A 658 3.20 13.26 -17.61
N LEU A 659 3.96 14.04 -16.86
CA LEU A 659 5.26 13.64 -16.28
C LEU A 659 5.15 12.44 -15.33
N ILE A 660 4.16 12.45 -14.42
CA ILE A 660 3.83 11.30 -13.56
C ILE A 660 3.53 10.07 -14.40
N SER A 661 2.77 10.22 -15.49
CA SER A 661 2.41 9.11 -16.35
C SER A 661 3.61 8.52 -17.10
N PHE A 662 4.44 9.36 -17.74
CA PHE A 662 5.68 8.91 -18.39
C PHE A 662 6.65 8.24 -17.39
N SER A 663 6.67 8.71 -16.14
CA SER A 663 7.52 8.14 -15.10
C SER A 663 7.09 6.73 -14.65
N HIS A 664 5.80 6.39 -14.74
CA HIS A 664 5.26 5.05 -14.44
C HIS A 664 5.16 4.13 -15.67
N LEU A 665 5.04 4.68 -16.88
CA LEU A 665 4.86 3.91 -18.12
C LEU A 665 6.18 3.73 -18.90
N ASN A 666 6.93 4.81 -19.14
CA ASN A 666 8.09 4.81 -20.04
C ASN A 666 9.44 4.70 -19.30
N TYR A 667 9.57 5.34 -18.14
CA TYR A 667 10.86 5.50 -17.45
C TYR A 667 10.95 4.77 -16.11
N PHE A 668 9.93 3.99 -15.75
CA PHE A 668 9.92 3.16 -14.55
C PHE A 668 11.06 2.14 -14.55
N TYR A 669 11.55 1.77 -13.35
CA TYR A 669 12.50 0.67 -13.21
C TYR A 669 12.44 0.01 -11.82
N LYS A 670 12.62 0.81 -10.77
CA LYS A 670 12.40 0.44 -9.35
C LYS A 670 11.55 1.47 -8.59
N LYS A 671 11.36 2.63 -9.22
CA LYS A 671 10.67 3.84 -8.80
C LYS A 671 10.21 4.53 -10.10
N PRO A 672 9.18 5.39 -10.06
CA PRO A 672 8.76 6.18 -11.22
C PRO A 672 9.72 7.36 -11.42
N ARG A 673 10.47 7.40 -12.53
CA ARG A 673 11.58 8.35 -12.72
C ARG A 673 11.32 9.37 -13.83
N ILE A 674 11.86 10.57 -13.71
CA ILE A 674 11.69 11.66 -14.68
C ILE A 674 13.06 12.12 -15.21
N PRO A 675 13.38 11.90 -16.51
CA PRO A 675 14.55 12.49 -17.15
C PRO A 675 14.44 14.01 -17.26
N LYS A 676 15.56 14.72 -17.04
CA LYS A 676 15.69 16.18 -17.14
C LYS A 676 15.29 16.69 -18.52
N SER A 677 15.67 15.99 -19.58
CA SER A 677 15.28 16.31 -20.96
C SER A 677 13.77 16.21 -21.22
N VAL A 678 13.06 15.32 -20.52
CA VAL A 678 11.59 15.17 -20.59
C VAL A 678 10.92 16.23 -19.72
N LEU A 679 11.42 16.47 -18.50
CA LEU A 679 10.95 17.54 -17.63
C LEU A 679 11.01 18.91 -18.32
N ASN A 680 12.10 19.21 -19.02
CA ASN A 680 12.27 20.46 -19.77
C ASN A 680 11.21 20.66 -20.88
N GLN A 681 10.65 19.58 -21.46
CA GLN A 681 9.57 19.68 -22.46
C GLN A 681 8.22 20.08 -21.83
N TYR A 682 8.01 19.78 -20.54
CA TYR A 682 6.75 19.97 -19.83
C TYR A 682 6.90 20.91 -18.61
N ARG A 683 7.97 21.71 -18.54
CA ARG A 683 8.25 22.61 -17.39
C ARG A 683 7.28 23.80 -17.27
N GLU A 684 6.51 24.11 -18.31
CA GLU A 684 5.56 25.22 -18.26
C GLU A 684 4.53 25.06 -17.12
N GLY A 685 4.46 26.06 -16.24
CA GLY A 685 3.58 26.08 -15.08
C GLY A 685 4.10 25.31 -13.86
N LEU A 686 5.36 24.89 -13.84
CA LEU A 686 6.00 24.17 -12.73
C LEU A 686 7.15 24.99 -12.10
N LEU A 687 7.28 24.91 -10.77
CA LEU A 687 8.46 25.38 -10.02
C LEU A 687 9.27 24.19 -9.50
N LEU A 688 10.58 24.20 -9.70
CA LEU A 688 11.49 23.17 -9.21
C LEU A 688 12.21 23.58 -7.92
N GLY A 689 12.09 22.76 -6.88
CA GLY A 689 12.84 22.83 -5.62
C GLY A 689 13.98 21.82 -5.57
N SER A 690 15.07 22.15 -4.87
CA SER A 690 16.28 21.30 -4.82
C SER A 690 16.16 20.03 -3.95
N ALA A 691 15.03 19.85 -3.27
CA ALA A 691 14.67 18.71 -2.42
C ALA A 691 15.62 18.48 -1.22
N CYS A 692 15.43 17.30 -0.60
CA CYS A 692 16.07 16.80 0.61
C CYS A 692 17.55 16.43 0.41
N GLU A 693 18.12 15.67 1.35
CA GLU A 693 19.51 15.23 1.26
C GLU A 693 19.78 14.28 0.08
N ALA A 694 18.74 13.62 -0.44
CA ALA A 694 18.80 12.82 -1.66
C ALA A 694 18.73 13.67 -2.95
N GLY A 695 18.55 14.99 -2.83
CA GLY A 695 18.59 15.95 -3.94
C GLY A 695 19.97 16.09 -4.58
N GLU A 696 20.00 16.39 -5.89
CA GLU A 696 21.23 16.48 -6.69
C GLU A 696 22.21 17.52 -6.12
N LEU A 697 21.69 18.70 -5.74
CA LEU A 697 22.50 19.79 -5.21
C LEU A 697 23.09 19.45 -3.83
N TYR A 698 22.29 18.88 -2.93
CA TYR A 698 22.77 18.53 -1.58
C TYR A 698 23.81 17.40 -1.65
N GLN A 699 23.59 16.38 -2.49
CA GLN A 699 24.60 15.36 -2.76
C GLN A 699 25.90 15.95 -3.33
N ALA A 700 25.82 16.92 -4.25
CA ALA A 700 26.99 17.60 -4.79
C ALA A 700 27.77 18.41 -3.73
N ILE A 701 27.07 19.04 -2.78
CA ILE A 701 27.68 19.74 -1.63
C ILE A 701 28.37 18.74 -0.69
N VAL A 702 27.71 17.63 -0.33
CA VAL A 702 28.29 16.56 0.51
C VAL A 702 29.51 15.90 -0.16
N SER A 703 29.52 15.78 -1.50
CA SER A 703 30.68 15.33 -2.30
C SER A 703 31.72 16.44 -2.57
N GLY A 704 31.63 17.60 -1.91
CA GLY A 704 32.63 18.66 -1.99
C GLY A 704 32.88 19.19 -3.40
N MET A 705 31.86 19.23 -4.27
CA MET A 705 32.00 19.67 -5.66
C MET A 705 32.50 21.13 -5.76
N PRO A 706 33.22 21.51 -6.85
CA PRO A 706 33.69 22.88 -7.03
C PRO A 706 32.53 23.88 -7.10
N TRP A 707 32.75 25.09 -6.61
CA TRP A 707 31.72 26.14 -6.52
C TRP A 707 31.03 26.43 -7.86
N GLU A 708 31.76 26.38 -8.97
CA GLU A 708 31.19 26.58 -10.31
C GLU A 708 30.19 25.47 -10.69
N LYS A 709 30.49 24.21 -10.36
CA LYS A 709 29.57 23.08 -10.60
C LYS A 709 28.37 23.12 -9.66
N LEU A 710 28.55 23.61 -8.42
CA LEU A 710 27.44 23.87 -7.50
C LEU A 710 26.52 24.99 -8.02
N MET A 711 27.08 26.07 -8.58
CA MET A 711 26.29 27.12 -9.25
C MET A 711 25.58 26.60 -10.49
N GLU A 712 26.24 25.77 -11.31
CA GLU A 712 25.63 25.14 -12.50
C GLU A 712 24.40 24.30 -12.12
N ILE A 713 24.55 23.39 -11.14
CA ILE A 713 23.45 22.56 -10.64
C ILE A 713 22.34 23.44 -10.04
N ALA A 714 22.69 24.35 -9.12
CA ALA A 714 21.73 25.25 -8.47
C ALA A 714 21.04 26.21 -9.45
N SER A 715 21.62 26.49 -10.63
CA SER A 715 21.01 27.35 -11.65
C SER A 715 19.69 26.77 -12.20
N TYR A 716 19.57 25.44 -12.24
CA TYR A 716 18.46 24.72 -12.84
C TYR A 716 17.15 24.78 -12.04
N TYR A 717 17.24 24.95 -10.72
CA TYR A 717 16.11 24.96 -9.79
C TYR A 717 15.52 26.37 -9.66
N ASP A 718 14.22 26.54 -9.47
CA ASP A 718 13.59 27.86 -9.32
C ASP A 718 13.76 28.42 -7.91
N TYR A 719 13.82 27.53 -6.92
CA TYR A 719 14.17 27.81 -5.53
C TYR A 719 15.07 26.71 -4.96
N LEU A 720 15.80 27.02 -3.88
CA LEU A 720 16.68 26.06 -3.20
C LEU A 720 16.14 25.75 -1.80
N GLU A 721 16.30 24.51 -1.36
CA GLU A 721 15.81 24.02 -0.06
C GLU A 721 16.95 23.83 0.94
N ILE A 722 16.65 24.09 2.21
CA ILE A 722 17.46 23.71 3.37
C ILE A 722 16.56 23.05 4.41
N GLN A 723 17.09 22.08 5.14
CA GLN A 723 16.34 21.28 6.12
C GLN A 723 16.93 21.41 7.52
N PRO A 724 16.15 21.12 8.59
CA PRO A 724 16.68 20.96 9.93
C PRO A 724 17.91 20.05 9.98
N VAL A 725 18.87 20.39 10.86
CA VAL A 725 20.08 19.60 11.10
C VAL A 725 19.74 18.17 11.51
N GLY A 726 18.64 18.01 12.26
CA GLY A 726 18.10 16.72 12.68
C GLY A 726 17.75 15.77 11.52
N ASN A 727 17.28 16.27 10.38
CA ASN A 727 17.00 15.43 9.20
C ASN A 727 18.28 14.74 8.70
N ASN A 728 19.40 15.44 8.79
CA ASN A 728 20.70 15.02 8.29
C ASN A 728 21.63 14.39 9.36
N ALA A 729 21.16 14.21 10.60
CA ALA A 729 21.96 13.70 11.72
C ALA A 729 22.55 12.28 11.50
N TYR A 730 21.98 11.51 10.57
CA TYR A 730 22.54 10.22 10.13
C TYR A 730 23.95 10.36 9.51
N LEU A 731 24.29 11.51 8.92
CA LEU A 731 25.63 11.78 8.38
C LEU A 731 26.69 11.78 9.49
N VAL A 732 26.36 12.32 10.67
CA VAL A 732 27.22 12.27 11.86
C VAL A 732 27.31 10.83 12.38
N ARG A 733 26.16 10.17 12.57
CA ARG A 733 26.07 8.77 13.03
C ARG A 733 26.84 7.77 12.15
N THR A 734 26.92 8.02 10.85
CA THR A 734 27.63 7.15 9.89
C THR A 734 29.10 7.54 9.67
N GLY A 735 29.59 8.57 10.36
CA GLY A 735 30.97 9.06 10.22
C GLY A 735 31.26 9.62 8.82
N ARG A 736 30.25 10.20 8.15
CA ARG A 736 30.40 10.92 6.87
C ARG A 736 30.74 12.40 7.07
N VAL A 737 30.40 12.95 8.24
CA VAL A 737 30.81 14.28 8.70
C VAL A 737 31.24 14.21 10.15
N GLU A 738 32.14 15.10 10.58
CA GLU A 738 32.71 15.10 11.93
C GLU A 738 31.68 15.45 13.02
N ASN A 739 30.73 16.33 12.72
CA ASN A 739 29.77 16.90 13.67
C ASN A 739 28.61 17.61 12.94
N GLU A 740 27.67 18.16 13.71
CA GLU A 740 26.51 18.91 13.21
C GLU A 740 26.84 20.26 12.56
N ASP A 741 27.95 20.92 12.92
CA ASP A 741 28.29 22.22 12.36
C ASP A 741 28.67 22.11 10.87
N VAL A 742 29.20 20.96 10.44
CA VAL A 742 29.37 20.62 9.02
C VAL A 742 28.03 20.61 8.26
N ILE A 743 26.95 20.12 8.88
CA ILE A 743 25.60 20.13 8.30
C ILE A 743 25.06 21.57 8.25
N ARG A 744 25.29 22.36 9.30
CA ARG A 744 24.95 23.80 9.32
C ARG A 744 25.68 24.54 8.20
N ASP A 745 26.93 24.20 7.90
CA ASP A 745 27.71 24.81 6.82
C ASP A 745 27.32 24.31 5.42
N TYR A 746 26.78 23.09 5.26
CA TYR A 746 26.09 22.69 4.04
C TYR A 746 24.84 23.58 3.79
N ASN A 747 24.02 23.82 4.82
CA ASN A 747 22.89 24.75 4.72
C ASN A 747 23.35 26.19 4.43
N ARG A 748 24.47 26.66 5.02
CA ARG A 748 25.08 27.97 4.63
C ARG A 748 25.53 27.99 3.17
N THR A 749 26.03 26.87 2.64
CA THR A 749 26.47 26.75 1.25
C THR A 749 25.28 26.94 0.30
N VAL A 750 24.12 26.32 0.58
CA VAL A 750 22.88 26.55 -0.17
C VAL A 750 22.41 28.01 -0.06
N VAL A 751 22.44 28.59 1.14
CA VAL A 751 22.10 30.02 1.36
C VAL A 751 23.02 30.95 0.54
N ASN A 752 24.31 30.63 0.43
CA ASN A 752 25.27 31.41 -0.36
C ASN A 752 25.04 31.23 -1.87
N LEU A 753 24.69 30.02 -2.34
CA LEU A 753 24.33 29.77 -3.73
C LEU A 753 23.06 30.53 -4.14
N GLY A 754 22.03 30.54 -3.28
CA GLY A 754 20.82 31.33 -3.50
C GLY A 754 21.11 32.83 -3.59
N LYS A 755 21.98 33.36 -2.71
CA LYS A 755 22.45 34.76 -2.77
C LYS A 755 23.25 35.06 -4.04
N ALA A 756 24.13 34.16 -4.49
CA ALA A 756 24.94 34.32 -5.69
C ALA A 756 24.11 34.26 -7.00
N LEU A 757 23.10 33.40 -7.05
CA LEU A 757 22.22 33.20 -8.20
C LEU A 757 20.94 34.06 -8.17
N ASN A 758 20.74 34.87 -7.12
CA ASN A 758 19.51 35.61 -6.84
C ASN A 758 18.25 34.72 -6.88
N LYS A 759 18.32 33.54 -6.24
CA LYS A 759 17.21 32.58 -6.09
C LYS A 759 16.72 32.57 -4.64
N PRO A 760 15.40 32.43 -4.39
CA PRO A 760 14.88 32.25 -3.04
C PRO A 760 15.38 30.92 -2.46
N VAL A 761 15.75 30.96 -1.17
CA VAL A 761 16.08 29.78 -0.37
C VAL A 761 14.99 29.60 0.67
N VAL A 762 14.46 28.38 0.80
CA VAL A 762 13.32 28.05 1.67
C VAL A 762 13.71 26.98 2.68
N ALA A 763 13.19 27.08 3.89
CA ALA A 763 13.37 26.07 4.94
C ALA A 763 12.15 25.15 5.00
N THR A 764 12.35 23.86 4.74
CA THR A 764 11.29 22.83 4.67
C THR A 764 11.53 21.73 5.71
N CYS A 765 10.46 21.13 6.25
CA CYS A 765 10.58 20.07 7.25
C CYS A 765 10.74 18.67 6.65
N ASP A 766 10.27 18.44 5.41
CA ASP A 766 10.20 17.11 4.80
C ASP A 766 9.29 16.17 5.62
N VAL A 767 8.07 16.66 5.84
CA VAL A 767 7.12 16.10 6.80
C VAL A 767 6.65 14.72 6.35
N HIS A 768 6.81 13.70 7.19
CA HIS A 768 6.32 12.34 6.96
C HIS A 768 5.23 11.92 7.98
N PHE A 769 5.11 12.62 9.12
CA PHE A 769 4.10 12.37 10.16
C PHE A 769 3.65 13.67 10.85
N LEU A 770 2.52 13.66 11.57
CA LEU A 770 1.90 14.88 12.09
C LEU A 770 2.61 15.45 13.32
N ASP A 771 2.73 14.64 14.37
CA ASP A 771 3.28 15.02 15.67
C ASP A 771 4.52 14.17 16.01
N PRO A 772 5.46 14.64 16.85
CA PRO A 772 6.66 13.87 17.23
C PRO A 772 6.38 12.49 17.83
N SER A 773 5.18 12.28 18.39
CA SER A 773 4.71 10.99 18.93
C SER A 773 4.48 9.91 17.88
N ASP A 774 4.42 10.28 16.60
CA ASP A 774 3.94 9.44 15.51
C ASP A 774 5.10 8.79 14.74
N ALA A 775 6.34 9.22 15.01
CA ALA A 775 7.57 8.65 14.48
C ALA A 775 7.67 7.12 14.68
N ILE A 776 7.07 6.59 15.76
CA ILE A 776 7.02 5.16 16.06
C ILE A 776 6.31 4.34 14.96
N PHE A 777 5.30 4.89 14.29
CA PHE A 777 4.60 4.21 13.21
C PHE A 777 5.52 4.02 11.99
N ARG A 778 6.34 5.05 11.69
CA ARG A 778 7.37 4.99 10.64
C ARG A 778 8.50 4.04 11.00
N GLU A 779 8.97 4.04 12.24
CA GLU A 779 9.95 3.06 12.74
C GLU A 779 9.45 1.61 12.55
N ILE A 780 8.17 1.34 12.84
CA ILE A 780 7.57 0.01 12.67
C ILE A 780 7.59 -0.43 11.20
N LEU A 781 7.20 0.44 10.25
CA LEU A 781 7.21 0.10 8.83
C LEU A 781 8.64 -0.04 8.27
N MET A 782 9.58 0.82 8.66
CA MET A 782 10.99 0.73 8.26
C MET A 782 11.68 -0.52 8.84
N THR A 783 11.38 -0.90 10.08
CA THR A 783 11.81 -2.19 10.67
C THR A 783 11.18 -3.37 9.92
N GLY A 784 9.93 -3.22 9.48
CA GLY A 784 9.25 -4.15 8.58
C GLY A 784 9.94 -4.34 7.22
N GLN A 785 10.54 -3.28 6.68
CA GLN A 785 11.31 -3.27 5.42
C GLN A 785 12.76 -3.76 5.58
N GLY A 786 13.31 -3.75 6.81
CA GLY A 786 14.67 -4.20 7.11
C GLY A 786 15.73 -3.09 7.18
N PHE A 787 15.36 -1.85 7.50
CA PHE A 787 16.32 -0.78 7.76
C PHE A 787 17.01 -1.00 9.12
N GLU A 788 18.36 -1.10 9.11
CA GLU A 788 19.17 -1.36 10.31
C GLU A 788 19.07 -0.23 11.35
N ASP A 789 18.83 1.00 10.93
CA ASP A 789 18.77 2.19 11.78
C ASP A 789 17.35 2.74 11.99
N ALA A 790 16.30 1.95 11.75
CA ALA A 790 14.89 2.36 11.81
C ALA A 790 14.46 3.05 13.12
N SER A 791 15.13 2.79 14.26
CA SER A 791 14.86 3.45 15.55
C SER A 791 15.47 4.85 15.70
N TYR A 792 16.30 5.30 14.76
CA TYR A 792 16.88 6.64 14.73
C TYR A 792 16.11 7.53 13.75
N GLN A 793 14.79 7.66 13.97
CA GLN A 793 13.92 8.48 13.13
C GLN A 793 14.38 9.96 13.15
N PRO A 794 14.63 10.57 11.98
CA PRO A 794 14.77 12.02 11.88
C PRO A 794 13.45 12.73 12.27
N PRO A 795 13.49 14.03 12.64
CA PRO A 795 12.34 14.79 13.12
C PRO A 795 11.40 15.22 11.98
N LEU A 796 10.90 14.27 11.19
CA LEU A 796 10.05 14.52 10.01
C LEU A 796 8.59 14.79 10.38
N TYR A 797 8.37 15.68 11.36
CA TYR A 797 7.04 16.16 11.76
C TYR A 797 6.79 17.60 11.29
N LEU A 798 5.51 18.00 11.21
CA LEU A 798 5.13 19.36 10.84
C LEU A 798 5.49 20.32 11.98
N HIS A 799 6.64 21.00 11.87
CA HIS A 799 7.07 21.99 12.87
C HIS A 799 6.23 23.28 12.79
N THR A 800 6.05 23.95 13.92
CA THR A 800 5.56 25.33 13.98
C THR A 800 6.57 26.31 13.38
N THR A 801 6.12 27.54 13.11
CA THR A 801 7.00 28.62 12.65
C THR A 801 8.09 28.95 13.66
N ARG A 802 7.77 28.93 14.96
CA ARG A 802 8.74 29.20 16.04
C ARG A 802 9.85 28.15 16.10
N GLU A 803 9.51 26.86 16.08
CA GLU A 803 10.50 25.78 16.11
C GLU A 803 11.47 25.86 14.90
N MET A 804 10.96 26.21 13.71
CA MET A 804 11.81 26.43 12.53
C MET A 804 12.68 27.68 12.62
N LEU A 805 12.18 28.79 13.19
CA LEU A 805 13.01 29.98 13.42
C LEU A 805 14.16 29.70 14.39
N ASP A 806 13.89 28.92 15.44
CA ASP A 806 14.86 28.58 16.48
C ASP A 806 15.90 27.56 15.93
N GLU A 807 15.48 26.57 15.13
CA GLU A 807 16.36 25.63 14.41
C GLU A 807 17.34 26.35 13.47
N PHE A 808 16.85 27.30 12.66
CA PHE A 808 17.68 28.04 11.69
C PHE A 808 18.38 29.29 12.26
N ALA A 809 18.31 29.53 13.57
CA ALA A 809 18.87 30.72 14.23
C ALA A 809 20.39 30.91 13.98
N TYR A 810 21.13 29.84 13.69
CA TYR A 810 22.57 29.88 13.35
C TYR A 810 22.87 30.62 12.03
N LEU A 811 21.88 30.90 11.19
CA LEU A 811 21.98 31.74 9.99
C LEU A 811 21.88 33.26 10.28
N GLY A 812 21.55 33.63 11.52
CA GLY A 812 21.23 34.99 11.92
C GLY A 812 19.77 35.36 11.64
N GLU A 813 19.18 36.19 12.52
CA GLU A 813 17.75 36.51 12.59
C GLU A 813 17.13 36.89 11.24
N GLU A 814 17.76 37.81 10.49
CA GLU A 814 17.29 38.25 9.16
C GLU A 814 17.26 37.08 8.14
N THR A 815 18.33 36.28 8.07
CA THR A 815 18.39 35.13 7.16
C THR A 815 17.38 34.06 7.57
N ALA A 816 17.27 33.74 8.87
CA ALA A 816 16.34 32.74 9.39
C ALA A 816 14.89 33.14 9.08
N ARG A 817 14.50 34.39 9.35
CA ARG A 817 13.18 34.93 9.01
C ARG A 817 12.91 34.89 7.50
N GLN A 818 13.94 35.19 6.69
CA GLN A 818 13.82 35.16 5.23
C GLN A 818 13.60 33.73 4.68
N VAL A 819 14.31 32.72 5.18
CA VAL A 819 14.19 31.32 4.68
C VAL A 819 13.01 30.57 5.29
N VAL A 820 12.64 30.83 6.54
CA VAL A 820 11.51 30.18 7.24
C VAL A 820 10.17 30.82 6.92
N ILE A 821 10.10 32.16 6.83
CA ILE A 821 8.83 32.87 6.62
C ILE A 821 8.75 33.46 5.22
N GLU A 822 9.64 34.40 4.87
CA GLU A 822 9.40 35.23 3.69
C GLU A 822 9.42 34.45 2.36
N ASN A 823 10.43 33.59 2.16
CA ASN A 823 10.64 32.91 0.89
C ASN A 823 9.62 31.78 0.65
N PRO A 824 9.25 30.93 1.63
CA PRO A 824 8.15 29.98 1.46
C PRO A 824 6.83 30.68 1.12
N ASN A 825 6.57 31.83 1.76
CA ASN A 825 5.44 32.67 1.41
C ASN A 825 5.52 33.22 -0.02
N LYS A 826 6.68 33.75 -0.47
CA LYS A 826 6.87 34.22 -1.87
C LYS A 826 6.61 33.10 -2.88
N ILE A 827 6.97 31.84 -2.59
CA ILE A 827 6.63 30.69 -3.44
C ILE A 827 5.11 30.46 -3.47
N ALA A 828 4.43 30.50 -2.30
CA ALA A 828 2.98 30.38 -2.21
C ALA A 828 2.20 31.49 -2.94
N ASP A 829 2.78 32.68 -3.11
CA ASP A 829 2.22 33.77 -3.95
C ASP A 829 2.32 33.50 -5.45
N MET A 830 3.29 32.68 -5.91
CA MET A 830 3.43 32.27 -7.31
C MET A 830 2.40 31.20 -7.73
N ILE A 831 1.65 30.64 -6.77
CA ILE A 831 0.64 29.59 -7.01
C ILE A 831 -0.73 30.22 -7.21
N SER A 832 -1.37 29.93 -8.35
CA SER A 832 -2.73 30.38 -8.67
C SER A 832 -3.76 29.81 -7.67
N PRO A 833 -4.73 30.61 -7.19
CA PRO A 833 -5.77 30.13 -6.27
C PRO A 833 -6.73 29.12 -6.92
N ASP A 834 -6.76 29.07 -8.26
CA ASP A 834 -7.70 28.28 -9.08
C ASP A 834 -7.17 26.88 -9.46
N VAL A 835 -6.00 26.47 -8.98
CA VAL A 835 -5.50 25.10 -9.24
C VAL A 835 -6.41 24.08 -8.57
N ARG A 836 -7.00 23.20 -9.38
CA ARG A 836 -7.90 22.14 -8.91
C ARG A 836 -7.53 20.80 -9.57
N PRO A 837 -7.17 19.75 -8.81
CA PRO A 837 -6.77 18.44 -9.34
C PRO A 837 -7.76 17.74 -10.28
N ILE A 838 -9.06 17.88 -10.02
CA ILE A 838 -10.13 17.24 -10.80
C ILE A 838 -11.17 18.33 -11.15
N PRO A 839 -11.55 18.54 -12.42
CA PRO A 839 -12.44 19.62 -12.82
C PRO A 839 -13.86 19.49 -12.23
N LYS A 840 -14.62 20.58 -12.19
CA LYS A 840 -16.01 20.60 -11.69
C LYS A 840 -17.01 20.34 -12.81
N GLY A 841 -17.90 19.38 -12.61
CA GLY A 841 -18.94 18.98 -13.57
C GLY A 841 -18.67 17.62 -14.21
N THR A 842 -19.64 17.12 -14.96
CA THR A 842 -19.59 15.77 -15.57
C THR A 842 -19.31 15.86 -17.06
N TYR A 843 -18.41 15.00 -17.54
CA TYR A 843 -17.86 14.96 -18.88
C TYR A 843 -18.18 13.60 -19.53
N PRO A 844 -19.41 13.40 -20.04
CA PRO A 844 -19.82 12.15 -20.68
C PRO A 844 -19.20 12.00 -22.08
N PRO A 845 -18.87 10.77 -22.52
CA PRO A 845 -18.46 10.52 -23.90
C PRO A 845 -19.64 10.63 -24.88
N SER A 846 -19.36 10.83 -26.16
CA SER A 846 -20.37 10.96 -27.22
C SER A 846 -20.17 9.97 -28.36
N ILE A 847 -21.22 9.24 -28.74
CA ILE A 847 -21.26 8.45 -29.98
C ILE A 847 -22.29 9.09 -30.93
N PRO A 848 -21.89 9.56 -32.13
CA PRO A 848 -22.83 10.16 -33.10
C PRO A 848 -24.00 9.24 -33.47
N GLY A 849 -25.21 9.80 -33.49
CA GLY A 849 -26.43 9.06 -33.84
C GLY A 849 -27.00 8.16 -32.74
N SER A 850 -26.55 8.28 -31.48
CA SER A 850 -27.02 7.42 -30.38
C SER A 850 -28.51 7.57 -30.08
N GLU A 851 -29.04 8.78 -30.14
CA GLU A 851 -30.47 9.04 -29.86
C GLU A 851 -31.39 8.44 -30.92
N GLU A 852 -31.02 8.51 -32.21
CA GLU A 852 -31.79 7.88 -33.28
C GLU A 852 -31.65 6.36 -33.26
N GLN A 853 -30.44 5.82 -33.08
CA GLN A 853 -30.20 4.36 -33.00
C GLN A 853 -30.96 3.72 -31.84
N LEU A 854 -30.95 4.34 -30.65
CA LEU A 854 -31.64 3.81 -29.48
C LEU A 854 -33.16 3.73 -29.74
N GLN A 855 -33.75 4.80 -30.28
CA GLN A 855 -35.17 4.82 -30.65
C GLN A 855 -35.49 3.77 -31.73
N GLU A 856 -34.68 3.67 -32.78
CA GLU A 856 -34.92 2.72 -33.88
C GLU A 856 -34.93 1.26 -33.39
N ILE A 857 -33.93 0.86 -32.60
CA ILE A 857 -33.83 -0.50 -32.05
C ILE A 857 -34.99 -0.77 -31.09
N THR A 858 -35.19 0.12 -30.10
CA THR A 858 -36.23 -0.03 -29.07
C THR A 858 -37.64 -0.13 -29.67
N TRP A 859 -38.00 0.76 -30.61
CA TRP A 859 -39.32 0.73 -31.23
C TRP A 859 -39.51 -0.47 -32.16
N SER A 860 -38.47 -0.91 -32.88
CA SER A 860 -38.55 -2.05 -33.79
C SER A 860 -38.74 -3.36 -33.03
N HIS A 861 -37.93 -3.61 -32.00
CA HIS A 861 -38.01 -4.83 -31.20
C HIS A 861 -39.31 -4.88 -30.38
N ALA A 862 -39.76 -3.75 -29.81
CA ALA A 862 -41.06 -3.69 -29.14
C ALA A 862 -42.21 -4.12 -30.08
N LYS A 863 -42.20 -3.66 -31.34
CA LYS A 863 -43.19 -4.05 -32.36
C LYS A 863 -43.08 -5.51 -32.77
N GLU A 864 -41.87 -6.06 -32.82
CA GLU A 864 -41.67 -7.50 -33.06
C GLU A 864 -42.26 -8.36 -31.92
N LEU A 865 -42.23 -7.89 -30.68
CA LEU A 865 -42.74 -8.64 -29.53
C LEU A 865 -44.25 -8.45 -29.28
N TYR A 866 -44.76 -7.23 -29.42
CA TYR A 866 -46.12 -6.84 -29.02
C TYR A 866 -47.04 -6.40 -30.17
N GLY A 867 -46.52 -6.30 -31.41
CA GLY A 867 -47.29 -5.94 -32.60
C GLY A 867 -47.22 -4.46 -32.99
N ASP A 868 -47.81 -4.13 -34.14
CA ASP A 868 -47.94 -2.76 -34.65
C ASP A 868 -49.39 -2.52 -35.10
N PRO A 869 -50.16 -1.61 -34.47
CA PRO A 869 -49.78 -0.74 -33.36
C PRO A 869 -49.50 -1.52 -32.05
N LEU A 870 -48.69 -0.91 -31.18
CA LEU A 870 -48.37 -1.42 -29.86
C LEU A 870 -49.57 -1.31 -28.89
N PRO A 871 -49.63 -2.15 -27.84
CA PRO A 871 -50.53 -1.92 -26.71
C PRO A 871 -50.23 -0.58 -26.02
N GLU A 872 -51.27 0.17 -25.65
CA GLU A 872 -51.15 1.53 -25.06
C GLU A 872 -50.21 1.57 -23.84
N LEU A 873 -50.26 0.54 -22.99
CA LEU A 873 -49.40 0.38 -21.80
C LEU A 873 -47.91 0.32 -22.18
N VAL A 874 -47.57 -0.46 -23.21
CA VAL A 874 -46.19 -0.62 -23.72
C VAL A 874 -45.72 0.67 -24.38
N GLN A 875 -46.53 1.24 -25.27
CA GLN A 875 -46.21 2.49 -25.95
C GLN A 875 -45.96 3.63 -24.95
N LYS A 876 -46.85 3.82 -23.97
CA LYS A 876 -46.74 4.89 -22.97
C LYS A 876 -45.53 4.72 -22.05
N ARG A 877 -45.17 3.49 -21.67
CA ARG A 877 -43.95 3.20 -20.90
C ARG A 877 -42.71 3.57 -21.73
N LEU A 878 -42.64 3.13 -22.99
CA LEU A 878 -41.52 3.47 -23.90
C LEU A 878 -41.40 4.96 -24.18
N GLU A 879 -42.50 5.67 -24.45
CA GLU A 879 -42.50 7.14 -24.62
C GLU A 879 -41.98 7.84 -23.36
N THR A 880 -42.39 7.39 -22.17
CA THR A 880 -41.95 8.01 -20.90
C THR A 880 -40.47 7.78 -20.65
N GLU A 881 -39.99 6.54 -20.81
CA GLU A 881 -38.58 6.19 -20.60
C GLU A 881 -37.66 6.83 -21.63
N LEU A 882 -37.93 6.72 -22.94
CA LEU A 882 -37.11 7.29 -24.00
C LEU A 882 -36.96 8.81 -23.85
N ASN A 883 -38.06 9.52 -23.56
CA ASN A 883 -38.01 10.96 -23.32
C ASN A 883 -37.14 11.31 -22.10
N SER A 884 -37.12 10.48 -21.05
CA SER A 884 -36.25 10.70 -19.88
C SER A 884 -34.78 10.42 -20.20
N ILE A 885 -34.48 9.28 -20.85
CA ILE A 885 -33.12 8.85 -21.20
C ILE A 885 -32.46 9.84 -22.15
N ILE A 886 -33.18 10.29 -23.19
CA ILE A 886 -32.68 11.24 -24.19
C ILE A 886 -32.49 12.63 -23.58
N LYS A 887 -33.52 13.17 -22.91
CA LYS A 887 -33.48 14.53 -22.33
C LYS A 887 -32.34 14.71 -21.30
N ASN A 888 -31.99 13.65 -20.59
CA ASN A 888 -30.91 13.66 -19.59
C ASN A 888 -29.55 13.17 -20.16
N GLY A 889 -29.44 12.95 -21.48
CA GLY A 889 -28.18 12.63 -22.18
C GLY A 889 -27.71 11.16 -22.08
N PHE A 890 -28.46 10.29 -21.41
CA PHE A 890 -28.05 8.91 -21.14
C PHE A 890 -28.17 7.96 -22.34
N ALA A 891 -28.70 8.42 -23.48
CA ALA A 891 -28.84 7.62 -24.70
C ALA A 891 -27.49 7.02 -25.19
N VAL A 892 -26.37 7.74 -24.98
CA VAL A 892 -25.04 7.21 -25.32
C VAL A 892 -24.67 6.01 -24.44
N LEU A 893 -24.99 6.05 -23.14
CA LEU A 893 -24.70 4.95 -22.20
C LEU A 893 -25.43 3.66 -22.60
N TYR A 894 -26.70 3.80 -22.96
CA TYR A 894 -27.50 2.70 -23.51
C TYR A 894 -26.88 2.15 -24.79
N MET A 895 -26.47 3.00 -25.73
CA MET A 895 -25.85 2.55 -26.98
C MET A 895 -24.45 1.95 -26.82
N ILE A 896 -23.71 2.29 -25.76
CA ILE A 896 -22.47 1.58 -25.39
C ILE A 896 -22.80 0.17 -24.89
N ALA A 897 -23.69 0.07 -23.90
CA ALA A 897 -24.09 -1.21 -23.31
C ALA A 897 -24.71 -2.16 -24.34
N GLN A 898 -25.56 -1.63 -25.24
CA GLN A 898 -26.17 -2.38 -26.33
C GLN A 898 -25.11 -3.00 -27.25
N LYS A 899 -24.09 -2.23 -27.65
CA LYS A 899 -23.02 -2.72 -28.53
C LYS A 899 -22.12 -3.73 -27.82
N LEU A 900 -21.83 -3.54 -26.53
CA LEU A 900 -21.08 -4.49 -25.71
C LEU A 900 -21.82 -5.84 -25.57
N VAL A 901 -23.12 -5.82 -25.25
CA VAL A 901 -23.94 -7.05 -25.15
C VAL A 901 -24.06 -7.72 -26.52
N GLN A 902 -24.41 -6.98 -27.58
CA GLN A 902 -24.49 -7.51 -28.94
C GLN A 902 -23.18 -8.19 -29.36
N LYS A 903 -22.03 -7.55 -29.14
CA LYS A 903 -20.72 -8.11 -29.52
C LYS A 903 -20.42 -9.42 -28.78
N SER A 904 -20.82 -9.55 -27.52
CA SER A 904 -20.67 -10.79 -26.74
C SER A 904 -21.58 -11.90 -27.27
N VAL A 905 -22.85 -11.61 -27.53
CA VAL A 905 -23.84 -12.58 -28.05
C VAL A 905 -23.46 -13.06 -29.45
N GLU A 906 -22.99 -12.17 -30.33
CA GLU A 906 -22.43 -12.51 -31.65
C GLU A 906 -21.20 -13.44 -31.58
N ASP A 907 -20.41 -13.33 -30.50
CA ASP A 907 -19.25 -14.19 -30.26
C ASP A 907 -19.64 -15.51 -29.53
N GLY A 908 -20.93 -15.71 -29.26
CA GLY A 908 -21.48 -16.92 -28.63
C GLY A 908 -21.54 -16.91 -27.10
N TYR A 909 -21.54 -15.73 -26.46
CA TYR A 909 -21.59 -15.56 -25.00
C TYR A 909 -22.75 -14.66 -24.57
N GLN A 910 -23.68 -15.20 -23.78
CA GLN A 910 -24.71 -14.40 -23.13
C GLN A 910 -24.12 -13.43 -22.10
N VAL A 911 -24.83 -12.34 -21.80
CA VAL A 911 -24.43 -11.35 -20.79
C VAL A 911 -25.52 -11.24 -19.73
N GLY A 912 -25.15 -11.51 -18.49
CA GLY A 912 -26.06 -11.45 -17.36
C GLY A 912 -26.44 -10.00 -17.03
N SER A 913 -27.76 -9.75 -16.92
CA SER A 913 -28.29 -8.48 -16.42
C SER A 913 -27.90 -8.25 -14.95
N ARG A 914 -27.60 -7.00 -14.58
CA ARG A 914 -27.22 -6.63 -13.21
C ARG A 914 -27.65 -5.20 -12.85
N GLY A 915 -27.83 -4.94 -11.56
CA GLY A 915 -28.12 -3.60 -11.04
C GLY A 915 -29.52 -3.09 -11.43
N SER A 916 -29.72 -1.78 -11.32
CA SER A 916 -31.04 -1.16 -11.57
C SER A 916 -31.40 -0.99 -13.06
N VAL A 917 -30.56 -1.41 -14.02
CA VAL A 917 -30.87 -1.25 -15.46
C VAL A 917 -32.05 -2.12 -15.91
N GLY A 918 -32.28 -3.25 -15.24
CA GLY A 918 -33.45 -4.13 -15.47
C GLY A 918 -34.81 -3.48 -15.15
N SER A 919 -34.82 -2.33 -14.46
CA SER A 919 -36.00 -1.49 -14.25
C SER A 919 -36.44 -0.73 -15.52
N SER A 920 -35.63 -0.71 -16.58
CA SER A 920 -35.91 0.04 -17.82
C SER A 920 -36.43 -0.87 -18.94
N LEU A 921 -37.66 -0.61 -19.40
CA LEU A 921 -38.21 -1.26 -20.59
C LEU A 921 -37.42 -0.89 -21.84
N VAL A 922 -36.84 0.30 -21.91
CA VAL A 922 -35.94 0.68 -23.01
C VAL A 922 -34.72 -0.23 -23.03
N ALA A 923 -34.12 -0.55 -21.87
CA ALA A 923 -32.98 -1.46 -21.79
C ALA A 923 -33.35 -2.90 -22.18
N SER A 924 -34.57 -3.34 -21.82
CA SER A 924 -35.11 -4.63 -22.26
C SER A 924 -35.31 -4.67 -23.78
N MET A 925 -35.99 -3.68 -24.36
CA MET A 925 -36.28 -3.62 -25.79
C MET A 925 -35.03 -3.31 -26.63
N SER A 926 -34.00 -2.65 -26.10
CA SER A 926 -32.72 -2.45 -26.79
C SER A 926 -31.75 -3.64 -26.64
N GLY A 927 -32.13 -4.72 -25.93
CA GLY A 927 -31.27 -5.89 -25.74
C GLY A 927 -30.08 -5.69 -24.81
N ILE A 928 -30.18 -4.73 -23.86
CA ILE A 928 -29.20 -4.53 -22.78
C ILE A 928 -29.51 -5.43 -21.58
N SER A 929 -30.80 -5.72 -21.33
CA SER A 929 -31.25 -6.56 -20.23
C SER A 929 -32.30 -7.57 -20.67
N GLU A 930 -32.28 -8.75 -20.05
CA GLU A 930 -33.28 -9.81 -20.24
C GLU A 930 -34.51 -9.58 -19.35
N VAL A 931 -34.40 -8.73 -18.32
CA VAL A 931 -35.46 -8.41 -17.36
C VAL A 931 -36.53 -7.57 -18.05
N ASN A 932 -37.80 -7.98 -17.95
CA ASN A 932 -38.93 -7.21 -18.47
C ASN A 932 -39.66 -6.49 -17.32
N PRO A 933 -39.58 -5.16 -17.19
CA PRO A 933 -40.14 -4.45 -16.04
C PRO A 933 -41.64 -4.12 -16.17
N LEU A 934 -42.31 -4.57 -17.25
CA LEU A 934 -43.76 -4.44 -17.40
C LEU A 934 -44.53 -5.25 -16.33
N PRO A 935 -45.80 -4.93 -16.04
CA PRO A 935 -46.67 -5.78 -15.23
C PRO A 935 -46.79 -7.20 -15.80
N PRO A 936 -47.10 -8.23 -14.98
CA PRO A 936 -47.24 -9.61 -15.43
C PRO A 936 -48.23 -9.74 -16.58
N HIS A 937 -47.81 -10.39 -17.66
CA HIS A 937 -48.61 -10.49 -18.88
C HIS A 937 -48.31 -11.77 -19.66
N TYR A 938 -49.28 -12.19 -20.45
CA TYR A 938 -49.07 -13.18 -21.49
C TYR A 938 -48.72 -12.47 -22.81
N ARG A 939 -47.76 -13.02 -23.57
CA ARG A 939 -47.48 -12.63 -24.96
C ARG A 939 -47.46 -13.84 -25.90
N CYS A 940 -48.15 -13.74 -27.04
CA CYS A 940 -48.16 -14.77 -28.06
C CYS A 940 -47.00 -14.58 -29.06
N PRO A 941 -46.02 -15.49 -29.14
CA PRO A 941 -44.84 -15.30 -30.01
C PRO A 941 -45.21 -15.23 -31.51
N ASN A 942 -46.32 -15.86 -31.89
CA ASN A 942 -46.83 -15.96 -33.26
C ASN A 942 -47.64 -14.71 -33.66
N CYS A 943 -48.87 -14.56 -33.14
CA CYS A 943 -49.78 -13.47 -33.54
C CYS A 943 -49.66 -12.17 -32.73
N LYS A 944 -48.68 -12.06 -31.83
CA LYS A 944 -48.34 -10.87 -31.01
C LYS A 944 -49.43 -10.36 -30.05
N HIS A 945 -50.59 -11.02 -30.00
CA HIS A 945 -51.62 -10.82 -28.99
C HIS A 945 -51.03 -10.88 -27.58
N SER A 946 -51.43 -9.95 -26.71
CA SER A 946 -50.95 -9.84 -25.33
C SER A 946 -52.06 -9.46 -24.35
N GLU A 947 -51.94 -9.95 -23.12
CA GLU A 947 -52.93 -9.77 -22.04
C GLU A 947 -52.21 -9.42 -20.74
N PHE A 948 -52.45 -8.21 -20.21
CA PHE A 948 -51.75 -7.66 -19.04
C PHE A 948 -52.59 -7.76 -17.76
N ILE A 949 -51.97 -8.21 -16.68
CA ILE A 949 -52.54 -8.32 -15.34
C ILE A 949 -52.00 -7.14 -14.51
N THR A 950 -52.90 -6.31 -13.99
CA THR A 950 -52.58 -5.01 -13.37
C THR A 950 -53.33 -4.76 -12.07
N ASP A 951 -53.99 -5.79 -11.53
CA ASP A 951 -54.74 -5.77 -10.26
C ASP A 951 -53.90 -6.17 -9.03
N GLY A 952 -52.61 -6.48 -9.23
CA GLY A 952 -51.70 -6.94 -8.18
C GLY A 952 -51.89 -8.40 -7.75
N SER A 953 -52.71 -9.18 -8.46
CA SER A 953 -52.98 -10.59 -8.11
C SER A 953 -51.81 -11.55 -8.39
N VAL A 954 -50.80 -11.11 -9.16
CA VAL A 954 -49.61 -11.86 -9.55
C VAL A 954 -48.40 -10.94 -9.42
N GLY A 955 -47.27 -11.44 -8.90
CA GLY A 955 -46.02 -10.67 -8.77
C GLY A 955 -45.15 -10.71 -10.04
N SER A 956 -44.91 -11.91 -10.60
CA SER A 956 -44.11 -12.09 -11.81
C SER A 956 -44.88 -12.86 -12.90
N GLY A 957 -44.68 -12.48 -14.16
CA GLY A 957 -45.19 -13.20 -15.31
C GLY A 957 -44.67 -14.64 -15.46
N PHE A 958 -43.56 -14.97 -14.77
CA PHE A 958 -43.07 -16.36 -14.69
C PHE A 958 -43.89 -17.23 -13.74
N ASP A 959 -44.73 -16.64 -12.88
CA ASP A 959 -45.68 -17.36 -12.02
C ASP A 959 -46.98 -17.73 -12.76
N LEU A 960 -47.13 -17.28 -14.01
CA LEU A 960 -48.34 -17.50 -14.80
C LEU A 960 -48.42 -18.95 -15.32
N PRO A 961 -49.60 -19.61 -15.17
CA PRO A 961 -49.81 -20.95 -15.70
C PRO A 961 -49.81 -20.96 -17.24
N ASP A 962 -49.40 -22.08 -17.80
CA ASP A 962 -49.37 -22.31 -19.25
C ASP A 962 -50.76 -22.17 -19.91
N ILE A 963 -50.91 -21.20 -20.83
CA ILE A 963 -52.13 -21.05 -21.66
C ILE A 963 -51.82 -21.04 -23.15
N ASN A 964 -52.85 -21.34 -23.95
CA ASN A 964 -52.83 -21.19 -25.41
C ASN A 964 -53.53 -19.87 -25.81
N CYS A 965 -52.95 -19.17 -26.78
CA CYS A 965 -53.46 -17.89 -27.27
C CYS A 965 -54.89 -18.01 -27.81
N PRO A 966 -55.84 -17.17 -27.37
CA PRO A 966 -57.23 -17.22 -27.85
C PRO A 966 -57.36 -16.94 -29.36
N ASN A 967 -56.43 -16.17 -29.94
CA ASN A 967 -56.50 -15.76 -31.35
C ASN A 967 -55.92 -16.79 -32.33
N CYS A 968 -54.95 -17.61 -31.91
CA CYS A 968 -54.23 -18.52 -32.83
C CYS A 968 -53.84 -19.90 -32.27
N GLY A 969 -54.22 -20.23 -31.03
CA GLY A 969 -53.97 -21.52 -30.38
C GLY A 969 -52.50 -21.81 -30.00
N THR A 970 -51.54 -20.96 -30.39
CA THR A 970 -50.13 -21.09 -30.01
C THR A 970 -49.95 -20.84 -28.51
N LYS A 971 -49.17 -21.66 -27.81
CA LYS A 971 -48.79 -21.45 -26.40
C LYS A 971 -48.23 -20.04 -26.21
N MET A 972 -48.71 -19.31 -25.19
CA MET A 972 -48.20 -17.98 -24.85
C MET A 972 -47.01 -18.11 -23.88
N LYS A 973 -46.08 -17.13 -23.92
CA LYS A 973 -45.07 -16.95 -22.86
C LYS A 973 -45.66 -16.01 -21.81
N GLY A 974 -45.50 -16.34 -20.53
CA GLY A 974 -45.71 -15.41 -19.40
C GLY A 974 -44.44 -14.58 -19.16
N ASP A 975 -44.59 -13.29 -18.86
CA ASP A 975 -43.48 -12.33 -18.79
C ASP A 975 -43.86 -11.06 -17.99
N GLY A 976 -42.88 -10.24 -17.61
CA GLY A 976 -43.08 -8.98 -16.87
C GLY A 976 -43.01 -9.13 -15.34
N HIS A 977 -42.21 -8.29 -14.68
CA HIS A 977 -41.93 -8.36 -13.22
C HIS A 977 -42.35 -7.11 -12.43
N ASN A 978 -43.17 -6.23 -13.02
CA ASN A 978 -43.76 -5.04 -12.39
C ASN A 978 -42.76 -4.06 -11.73
N ILE A 979 -41.64 -3.78 -12.38
CA ILE A 979 -40.57 -2.95 -11.81
C ILE A 979 -40.74 -1.47 -12.20
N PRO A 980 -40.75 -0.51 -11.24
CA PRO A 980 -40.81 0.92 -11.55
C PRO A 980 -39.52 1.41 -12.20
N PHE A 981 -39.63 2.26 -13.22
CA PHE A 981 -38.48 2.80 -13.95
C PHE A 981 -37.63 3.75 -13.08
N GLU A 982 -38.29 4.39 -12.14
CA GLU A 982 -37.76 5.38 -11.22
C GLU A 982 -36.70 4.81 -10.26
N THR A 983 -36.65 3.49 -10.01
CA THR A 983 -35.51 2.84 -9.34
C THR A 983 -34.20 3.08 -10.09
N PHE A 984 -34.24 3.25 -11.41
CA PHE A 984 -33.06 3.49 -12.25
C PHE A 984 -32.62 4.96 -12.26
N LEU A 985 -33.49 5.90 -12.66
CA LEU A 985 -33.14 7.32 -12.87
C LEU A 985 -33.74 8.30 -11.85
N GLY A 986 -34.51 7.83 -10.88
CA GLY A 986 -35.35 8.68 -10.03
C GLY A 986 -36.50 9.34 -10.82
N PHE A 987 -37.30 10.14 -10.11
CA PHE A 987 -38.47 10.81 -10.70
C PHE A 987 -38.12 11.97 -11.65
N LYS A 988 -36.89 12.51 -11.62
CA LYS A 988 -36.51 13.68 -12.44
C LYS A 988 -35.35 13.43 -13.39
N GLY A 989 -34.70 12.26 -13.35
CA GLY A 989 -33.38 12.06 -13.95
C GLY A 989 -32.25 12.63 -13.09
N ASP A 990 -32.50 12.85 -11.80
CA ASP A 990 -31.56 13.40 -10.82
C ASP A 990 -30.60 12.36 -10.21
N LYS A 991 -30.75 11.07 -10.57
CA LYS A 991 -29.80 9.98 -10.25
C LYS A 991 -28.97 9.62 -11.48
N SER A 992 -27.65 9.59 -11.32
CA SER A 992 -26.73 9.07 -12.35
C SER A 992 -26.89 7.54 -12.49
N PRO A 993 -27.03 6.99 -13.71
CA PRO A 993 -27.19 5.56 -13.95
C PRO A 993 -25.84 4.83 -14.11
N ASP A 994 -25.51 3.95 -13.17
CA ASP A 994 -24.57 2.85 -13.42
C ASP A 994 -25.27 1.74 -14.23
N ILE A 995 -24.64 1.28 -15.31
CA ILE A 995 -25.05 0.11 -16.10
C ILE A 995 -24.02 -1.00 -15.89
N ASP A 996 -24.33 -1.91 -14.97
CA ASP A 996 -23.53 -3.11 -14.71
C ASP A 996 -23.80 -4.20 -15.75
N LEU A 997 -22.75 -4.81 -16.31
CA LEU A 997 -22.86 -5.97 -17.21
C LEU A 997 -21.99 -7.13 -16.71
N ASN A 998 -22.62 -8.29 -16.45
CA ASN A 998 -21.92 -9.53 -16.10
C ASN A 998 -21.59 -10.31 -17.37
N PHE A 999 -20.35 -10.27 -17.85
CA PHE A 999 -19.85 -11.14 -18.93
C PHE A 999 -19.38 -12.48 -18.36
N ALA A 1000 -19.25 -13.50 -19.21
CA ALA A 1000 -18.51 -14.71 -18.84
C ALA A 1000 -17.05 -14.36 -18.52
N ASP A 1001 -16.46 -15.02 -17.53
CA ASP A 1001 -15.11 -14.71 -17.02
C ASP A 1001 -14.03 -14.78 -18.13
N GLU A 1002 -14.14 -15.79 -19.00
CA GLU A 1002 -13.27 -15.97 -20.16
C GLU A 1002 -13.53 -14.98 -21.31
N TYR A 1003 -14.70 -14.30 -21.31
CA TYR A 1003 -15.01 -13.25 -22.28
C TYR A 1003 -14.66 -11.84 -21.77
N GLN A 1004 -14.60 -11.61 -20.45
CA GLN A 1004 -14.47 -10.27 -19.85
C GLN A 1004 -13.34 -9.42 -20.48
N SER A 1005 -12.16 -10.01 -20.68
CA SER A 1005 -11.01 -9.31 -21.30
C SER A 1005 -11.27 -8.88 -22.75
N ARG A 1006 -12.16 -9.57 -23.49
CA ARG A 1006 -12.57 -9.19 -24.85
C ARG A 1006 -13.52 -8.00 -24.86
N SER A 1007 -14.44 -7.91 -23.91
CA SER A 1007 -15.32 -6.73 -23.76
C SER A 1007 -14.52 -5.46 -23.42
N HIS A 1008 -13.50 -5.57 -22.56
CA HIS A 1008 -12.58 -4.47 -22.25
C HIS A 1008 -11.85 -3.98 -23.53
N ARG A 1009 -11.30 -4.88 -24.36
CA ARG A 1009 -10.68 -4.50 -25.65
C ARG A 1009 -11.66 -4.02 -26.71
N TYR A 1010 -12.92 -4.46 -26.69
CA TYR A 1010 -13.94 -3.89 -27.59
C TYR A 1010 -14.28 -2.44 -27.22
N THR A 1011 -14.17 -2.07 -25.93
CA THR A 1011 -14.32 -0.68 -25.48
C THR A 1011 -13.22 0.23 -26.08
N GLU A 1012 -11.96 -0.23 -26.11
CA GLU A 1012 -10.86 0.46 -26.83
C GLU A 1012 -11.15 0.60 -28.33
N THR A 1013 -11.95 -0.29 -28.91
CA THR A 1013 -12.36 -0.23 -30.33
C THR A 1013 -13.50 0.78 -30.57
N LEU A 1014 -14.35 1.03 -29.56
CA LEU A 1014 -15.46 1.99 -29.64
C LEU A 1014 -15.01 3.45 -29.46
N PHE A 1015 -13.98 3.69 -28.64
CA PHE A 1015 -13.54 5.04 -28.25
C PHE A 1015 -12.09 5.38 -28.64
N GLY A 1016 -11.30 4.40 -29.06
CA GLY A 1016 -9.86 4.54 -29.22
C GLY A 1016 -9.11 4.19 -27.93
N LYS A 1017 -7.93 3.58 -28.10
CA LYS A 1017 -7.13 3.06 -26.97
C LYS A 1017 -6.70 4.15 -25.99
N ASP A 1018 -6.37 5.34 -26.48
CA ASP A 1018 -5.86 6.44 -25.67
C ASP A 1018 -6.98 7.21 -24.91
N HIS A 1019 -8.24 6.78 -25.06
CA HIS A 1019 -9.42 7.29 -24.35
C HIS A 1019 -10.04 6.27 -23.38
N VAL A 1020 -9.48 5.06 -23.27
CA VAL A 1020 -10.05 3.96 -22.46
C VAL A 1020 -8.99 3.39 -21.52
N PHE A 1021 -9.25 3.53 -20.22
CA PHE A 1021 -8.33 3.11 -19.17
C PHE A 1021 -9.04 2.18 -18.20
N LYS A 1022 -8.32 1.26 -17.56
CA LYS A 1022 -8.90 0.49 -16.46
C LYS A 1022 -8.93 1.38 -15.21
N ALA A 1023 -10.00 1.32 -14.42
CA ALA A 1023 -10.03 2.06 -13.16
C ALA A 1023 -8.92 1.53 -12.24
N GLY A 1024 -8.04 2.42 -11.76
CA GLY A 1024 -7.01 2.09 -10.79
C GLY A 1024 -7.58 1.84 -9.40
N THR A 1025 -6.83 1.12 -8.57
CA THR A 1025 -7.13 0.97 -7.13
C THR A 1025 -5.87 1.19 -6.30
N ILE A 1026 -6.01 1.81 -5.13
CA ILE A 1026 -4.93 2.04 -4.17
C ILE A 1026 -5.06 0.98 -3.07
N SER A 1027 -4.01 0.20 -2.83
CA SER A 1027 -3.98 -0.81 -1.78
C SER A 1027 -3.19 -0.30 -0.58
N SER A 1028 -3.89 -0.01 0.52
CA SER A 1028 -3.34 0.44 1.79
C SER A 1028 -3.17 -0.70 2.81
N LEU A 1029 -2.39 -0.46 3.86
CA LEU A 1029 -2.27 -1.37 4.99
C LEU A 1029 -3.61 -1.48 5.74
N GLN A 1030 -4.12 -2.70 5.79
CA GLN A 1030 -5.31 -3.12 6.53
C GLN A 1030 -4.90 -3.79 7.85
N ASP A 1031 -5.76 -3.76 8.87
CA ASP A 1031 -5.49 -4.15 10.26
C ASP A 1031 -4.64 -5.43 10.41
N LYS A 1032 -5.05 -6.52 9.75
CA LYS A 1032 -4.35 -7.83 9.80
C LYS A 1032 -2.89 -7.77 9.32
N THR A 1033 -2.59 -6.86 8.38
CA THR A 1033 -1.21 -6.66 7.88
C THR A 1033 -0.44 -5.67 8.76
N ALA A 1034 -1.06 -4.59 9.19
CA ALA A 1034 -0.46 -3.63 10.12
C ALA A 1034 -0.08 -4.29 11.45
N TYR A 1035 -0.98 -5.09 12.04
CA TYR A 1035 -0.73 -5.91 13.22
C TYR A 1035 0.43 -6.90 13.03
N GLY A 1036 0.59 -7.45 11.81
CA GLY A 1036 1.75 -8.29 11.47
C GLY A 1036 3.08 -7.55 11.52
N TYR A 1037 3.12 -6.30 11.04
CA TYR A 1037 4.30 -5.43 11.18
C TYR A 1037 4.57 -5.05 12.64
N VAL A 1038 3.53 -4.67 13.39
CA VAL A 1038 3.62 -4.35 14.83
C VAL A 1038 4.14 -5.54 15.63
N LYS A 1039 3.65 -6.75 15.39
CA LYS A 1039 4.14 -7.97 16.06
C LYS A 1039 5.60 -8.26 15.75
N LYS A 1040 6.00 -8.23 14.46
CA LYS A 1040 7.41 -8.40 14.07
C LYS A 1040 8.31 -7.38 14.77
N TYR A 1041 7.89 -6.12 14.80
CA TYR A 1041 8.61 -5.04 15.48
C TYR A 1041 8.78 -5.33 16.98
N LEU A 1042 7.70 -5.63 17.69
CA LEU A 1042 7.73 -5.93 19.13
C LEU A 1042 8.61 -7.16 19.44
N GLU A 1043 8.54 -8.20 18.60
CA GLU A 1043 9.39 -9.40 18.71
C GLU A 1043 10.88 -9.09 18.49
N GLU A 1044 11.23 -8.33 17.44
CA GLU A 1044 12.62 -7.93 17.15
C GLU A 1044 13.21 -6.96 18.18
N LYS A 1045 12.38 -6.14 18.86
CA LYS A 1045 12.81 -5.30 19.98
C LYS A 1045 12.75 -6.00 21.34
N GLY A 1046 12.22 -7.22 21.43
CA GLY A 1046 12.01 -7.94 22.70
C GLY A 1046 10.98 -7.27 23.62
N MET A 1047 10.07 -6.49 23.08
CA MET A 1047 9.09 -5.69 23.81
C MET A 1047 7.80 -6.47 24.06
N VAL A 1048 7.30 -6.43 25.30
CA VAL A 1048 5.98 -6.95 25.67
C VAL A 1048 5.12 -5.76 26.14
N VAL A 1049 4.02 -5.51 25.45
CA VAL A 1049 3.12 -4.37 25.70
C VAL A 1049 1.67 -4.85 25.92
N SER A 1050 0.76 -3.94 26.29
CA SER A 1050 -0.67 -4.23 26.42
C SER A 1050 -1.32 -4.43 25.05
N ARG A 1051 -2.47 -5.11 24.98
CA ARG A 1051 -3.25 -5.19 23.73
C ARG A 1051 -3.73 -3.83 23.25
N ALA A 1052 -3.98 -2.90 24.17
CA ALA A 1052 -4.28 -1.52 23.82
C ALA A 1052 -3.12 -0.88 23.04
N GLU A 1053 -1.87 -1.11 23.44
CA GLU A 1053 -0.72 -0.57 22.70
C GLU A 1053 -0.51 -1.30 21.37
N GLU A 1054 -0.69 -2.62 21.31
CA GLU A 1054 -0.67 -3.36 20.04
C GLU A 1054 -1.73 -2.82 19.05
N ASN A 1055 -2.92 -2.47 19.55
CA ASN A 1055 -3.99 -1.88 18.75
C ASN A 1055 -3.70 -0.42 18.37
N ARG A 1056 -3.21 0.42 19.29
CA ARG A 1056 -2.77 1.80 19.01
C ARG A 1056 -1.71 1.84 17.90
N LEU A 1057 -0.67 1.00 18.01
CA LEU A 1057 0.39 0.88 17.02
C LEU A 1057 -0.12 0.29 15.69
N THR A 1058 -1.11 -0.61 15.74
CA THR A 1058 -1.76 -1.14 14.52
C THR A 1058 -2.53 -0.03 13.80
N ILE A 1059 -3.39 0.70 14.51
CA ILE A 1059 -4.21 1.80 13.96
C ILE A 1059 -3.34 2.96 13.44
N GLY A 1060 -2.19 3.24 14.06
CA GLY A 1060 -1.24 4.24 13.54
C GLY A 1060 -0.54 3.84 12.24
N CYS A 1061 -0.55 2.56 11.89
CA CYS A 1061 0.05 2.02 10.68
C CYS A 1061 -0.98 1.66 9.58
N THR A 1062 -2.29 1.73 9.83
CA THR A 1062 -3.31 1.46 8.80
C THR A 1062 -3.53 2.65 7.88
N GLY A 1063 -4.07 2.40 6.69
CA GLY A 1063 -4.32 3.45 5.69
C GLY A 1063 -3.08 3.91 4.91
N VAL A 1064 -1.86 3.60 5.35
CA VAL A 1064 -0.62 3.84 4.58
C VAL A 1064 -0.62 3.03 3.27
N LYS A 1065 -0.34 3.67 2.14
CA LYS A 1065 -0.26 3.02 0.81
C LYS A 1065 0.85 1.96 0.81
N ARG A 1066 0.53 0.78 0.29
CA ARG A 1066 1.47 -0.33 0.06
C ARG A 1066 1.73 -0.58 -1.43
N THR A 1067 0.70 -0.55 -2.27
CA THR A 1067 0.80 -0.81 -3.72
C THR A 1067 -0.42 -0.28 -4.46
N THR A 1068 -0.49 -0.47 -5.78
CA THR A 1068 -1.65 -0.16 -6.63
C THR A 1068 -2.19 -1.43 -7.28
N GLY A 1069 -3.39 -1.34 -7.87
CA GLY A 1069 -4.06 -2.42 -8.56
C GLY A 1069 -5.03 -1.91 -9.62
N GLN A 1070 -5.90 -2.79 -10.09
CA GLN A 1070 -6.94 -2.53 -11.10
C GLN A 1070 -8.32 -2.91 -10.55
N HIS A 1071 -9.37 -2.18 -10.92
CA HIS A 1071 -10.77 -2.56 -10.66
C HIS A 1071 -11.09 -3.87 -11.40
N PRO A 1072 -11.93 -4.78 -10.85
CA PRO A 1072 -12.21 -6.05 -11.51
C PRO A 1072 -12.73 -5.90 -12.95
N GLY A 1073 -13.71 -5.01 -13.17
CA GLY A 1073 -14.32 -4.77 -14.49
C GLY A 1073 -14.50 -3.32 -14.90
N GLY A 1074 -14.07 -2.35 -14.10
CA GLY A 1074 -14.34 -0.93 -14.34
C GLY A 1074 -13.45 -0.36 -15.44
N MET A 1075 -14.04 0.03 -16.56
CA MET A 1075 -13.38 0.72 -17.67
C MET A 1075 -13.78 2.20 -17.67
N VAL A 1076 -12.82 3.08 -17.43
CA VAL A 1076 -12.98 4.54 -17.45
C VAL A 1076 -12.88 5.04 -18.90
N VAL A 1077 -13.84 5.87 -19.32
CA VAL A 1077 -13.90 6.43 -20.67
C VAL A 1077 -13.74 7.93 -20.63
N VAL A 1078 -12.69 8.43 -21.29
CA VAL A 1078 -12.37 9.85 -21.46
C VAL A 1078 -13.03 10.35 -22.76
N PRO A 1079 -13.81 11.45 -22.76
CA PRO A 1079 -14.42 11.96 -23.99
C PRO A 1079 -13.38 12.42 -25.02
N ASN A 1080 -13.69 12.29 -26.31
CA ASN A 1080 -12.76 12.52 -27.41
C ASN A 1080 -12.19 13.96 -27.49
N ASP A 1081 -12.88 14.94 -26.90
CA ASP A 1081 -12.44 16.35 -26.85
C ASP A 1081 -11.39 16.63 -25.73
N TYR A 1082 -11.05 15.63 -24.92
CA TYR A 1082 -10.17 15.75 -23.75
C TYR A 1082 -9.06 14.69 -23.75
N GLU A 1083 -7.96 14.97 -23.05
CA GLU A 1083 -6.92 13.98 -22.73
C GLU A 1083 -7.19 13.39 -21.33
N VAL A 1084 -6.71 12.18 -21.03
CA VAL A 1084 -6.80 11.63 -19.67
C VAL A 1084 -6.16 12.55 -18.62
N TYR A 1085 -5.12 13.28 -19.01
CA TYR A 1085 -4.38 14.25 -18.20
C TYR A 1085 -5.19 15.52 -17.86
N ASP A 1086 -6.42 15.69 -18.37
CA ASP A 1086 -7.36 16.71 -17.88
C ASP A 1086 -8.07 16.27 -16.57
N PHE A 1087 -7.96 14.99 -16.19
CA PHE A 1087 -8.66 14.39 -15.05
C PHE A 1087 -7.72 13.64 -14.08
N THR A 1088 -6.73 12.90 -14.59
CA THR A 1088 -5.85 12.04 -13.79
C THR A 1088 -4.55 11.73 -14.56
N PRO A 1089 -3.41 11.51 -13.88
CA PRO A 1089 -2.32 10.72 -14.46
C PRO A 1089 -2.76 9.27 -14.73
N VAL A 1090 -1.92 8.48 -15.39
CA VAL A 1090 -2.09 7.04 -15.61
C VAL A 1090 -0.83 6.26 -15.30
N GLN A 1091 -0.96 5.01 -14.84
CA GLN A 1091 0.15 4.12 -14.49
C GLN A 1091 -0.16 2.65 -14.85
N HIS A 1092 0.84 1.77 -14.85
CA HIS A 1092 0.58 0.33 -14.82
C HIS A 1092 0.13 -0.14 -13.42
N PRO A 1093 -0.76 -1.14 -13.32
CA PRO A 1093 -1.20 -1.67 -12.03
C PRO A 1093 -0.07 -2.43 -11.32
N ALA A 1094 0.17 -2.12 -10.04
CA ALA A 1094 1.30 -2.63 -9.25
C ALA A 1094 2.68 -2.39 -9.93
N ASP A 1095 2.78 -1.30 -10.70
CA ASP A 1095 3.97 -0.85 -11.43
C ASP A 1095 4.58 -1.91 -12.39
N LYS A 1096 3.74 -2.82 -12.89
CA LYS A 1096 4.11 -3.89 -13.82
C LYS A 1096 4.22 -3.40 -15.26
N ALA A 1097 5.44 -3.08 -15.69
CA ALA A 1097 5.76 -2.66 -17.06
C ALA A 1097 5.47 -3.73 -18.14
N ASP A 1098 5.19 -4.98 -17.75
CA ASP A 1098 4.73 -6.07 -18.62
C ASP A 1098 3.18 -6.19 -18.67
N SER A 1099 2.44 -5.25 -18.09
CA SER A 1099 0.97 -5.28 -18.09
C SER A 1099 0.38 -4.61 -19.33
N ASP A 1100 -0.39 -5.37 -20.12
CA ASP A 1100 -1.17 -4.86 -21.26
C ASP A 1100 -2.30 -3.87 -20.86
N ASN A 1101 -2.48 -3.61 -19.55
CA ASN A 1101 -3.47 -2.69 -19.02
C ASN A 1101 -2.79 -1.42 -18.48
N ILE A 1102 -3.35 -0.27 -18.86
CA ILE A 1102 -3.05 1.03 -18.27
C ILE A 1102 -4.20 1.38 -17.33
N THR A 1103 -3.87 1.76 -16.10
CA THR A 1103 -4.82 2.15 -15.04
C THR A 1103 -4.81 3.66 -14.80
N THR A 1104 -5.96 4.22 -14.39
CA THR A 1104 -5.99 5.58 -13.83
C THR A 1104 -5.13 5.66 -12.57
N HIS A 1105 -4.43 6.79 -12.38
CA HIS A 1105 -3.59 7.01 -11.21
C HIS A 1105 -4.42 7.32 -9.96
N PHE A 1106 -5.51 8.08 -10.11
CA PHE A 1106 -6.55 8.16 -9.08
C PHE A 1106 -7.46 6.92 -9.13
N ASP A 1107 -8.00 6.53 -7.98
CA ASP A 1107 -9.13 5.61 -7.91
C ASP A 1107 -10.38 6.20 -8.56
N PHE A 1108 -11.34 5.33 -8.93
CA PHE A 1108 -12.58 5.79 -9.55
C PHE A 1108 -13.52 6.51 -8.57
N HIS A 1109 -13.45 6.25 -7.26
CA HIS A 1109 -14.28 6.97 -6.27
C HIS A 1109 -14.00 8.47 -6.32
N SER A 1110 -12.73 8.86 -6.50
CA SER A 1110 -12.30 10.24 -6.70
C SER A 1110 -12.80 10.87 -8.01
N LEU A 1111 -13.18 10.08 -9.01
CA LEU A 1111 -13.52 10.50 -10.38
C LEU A 1111 -15.02 10.33 -10.73
N HIS A 1112 -15.81 9.72 -9.84
CA HIS A 1112 -17.19 9.26 -10.05
C HIS A 1112 -18.12 10.31 -10.68
N ASP A 1113 -18.14 11.53 -10.13
CA ASP A 1113 -19.04 12.60 -10.61
C ASP A 1113 -18.54 13.28 -11.90
N THR A 1114 -17.32 12.95 -12.34
CA THR A 1114 -16.58 13.70 -13.37
C THR A 1114 -16.54 12.96 -14.71
N ILE A 1115 -16.22 11.67 -14.74
CA ILE A 1115 -16.05 10.89 -16.00
C ILE A 1115 -16.70 9.51 -15.91
N LEU A 1116 -17.08 8.95 -17.06
CA LEU A 1116 -17.82 7.69 -17.13
C LEU A 1116 -16.95 6.47 -16.76
N LYS A 1117 -17.53 5.57 -15.95
CA LYS A 1117 -17.11 4.17 -15.79
C LYS A 1117 -18.14 3.25 -16.46
N LEU A 1118 -17.65 2.20 -17.10
CA LEU A 1118 -18.43 1.05 -17.56
C LEU A 1118 -17.98 -0.18 -16.73
N ASP A 1119 -18.85 -0.72 -15.87
CA ASP A 1119 -18.50 -1.93 -15.09
C ASP A 1119 -18.84 -3.20 -15.89
N GLN A 1120 -17.81 -3.67 -16.60
CA GLN A 1120 -17.83 -4.88 -17.42
C GLN A 1120 -17.22 -6.01 -16.60
N LEU A 1121 -18.03 -6.63 -15.75
CA LEU A 1121 -17.61 -7.58 -14.73
C LEU A 1121 -17.51 -9.00 -15.30
N GLY A 1122 -16.54 -9.78 -14.83
CA GLY A 1122 -16.51 -11.22 -15.03
C GLY A 1122 -17.44 -11.90 -14.03
N HIS A 1123 -18.23 -12.88 -14.48
CA HIS A 1123 -19.16 -13.61 -13.64
C HIS A 1123 -19.33 -15.07 -14.07
N VAL A 1124 -19.33 -15.97 -13.10
CA VAL A 1124 -19.45 -17.42 -13.34
C VAL A 1124 -20.81 -17.84 -13.92
N GLY A 1125 -21.88 -17.07 -13.70
CA GLY A 1125 -23.22 -17.38 -14.20
C GLY A 1125 -23.29 -17.54 -15.73
N PRO A 1126 -22.95 -16.49 -16.51
CA PRO A 1126 -22.80 -16.59 -17.97
C PRO A 1126 -21.82 -17.67 -18.43
N THR A 1127 -20.71 -17.88 -17.71
CA THR A 1127 -19.75 -18.97 -17.98
C THR A 1127 -20.42 -20.35 -17.84
N HIS A 1128 -21.23 -20.55 -16.81
CA HIS A 1128 -22.03 -21.77 -16.61
C HIS A 1128 -23.12 -21.93 -17.67
N TYR A 1129 -23.82 -20.85 -18.05
CA TYR A 1129 -24.81 -20.89 -19.13
C TYR A 1129 -24.16 -21.37 -20.43
N LYS A 1130 -23.04 -20.77 -20.83
CA LYS A 1130 -22.29 -21.16 -22.03
C LYS A 1130 -21.91 -22.64 -22.02
N HIS A 1131 -21.31 -23.12 -20.93
CA HIS A 1131 -20.95 -24.54 -20.82
C HIS A 1131 -22.18 -25.48 -20.79
N LEU A 1132 -23.31 -25.08 -20.22
CA LEU A 1132 -24.54 -25.87 -20.25
C LEU A 1132 -25.17 -25.91 -21.65
N GLU A 1133 -25.18 -24.79 -22.40
CA GLU A 1133 -25.63 -24.77 -23.80
C GLU A 1133 -24.75 -25.68 -24.67
N ASP A 1134 -23.42 -25.60 -24.52
CA ASP A 1134 -22.48 -26.41 -25.29
C ASP A 1134 -22.54 -27.91 -24.95
N LEU A 1135 -22.81 -28.28 -23.68
CA LEU A 1135 -22.95 -29.67 -23.23
C LEU A 1135 -24.31 -30.30 -23.52
N THR A 1136 -25.40 -29.52 -23.51
CA THR A 1136 -26.78 -30.03 -23.67
C THR A 1136 -27.37 -29.76 -25.05
N HIS A 1137 -26.75 -28.90 -25.85
CA HIS A 1137 -27.24 -28.38 -27.12
C HIS A 1137 -28.65 -27.77 -27.02
N THR A 1138 -29.01 -27.26 -25.85
CA THR A 1138 -30.29 -26.61 -25.52
C THR A 1138 -29.98 -25.20 -25.03
N SER A 1139 -30.63 -24.17 -25.60
CA SER A 1139 -30.37 -22.80 -25.15
C SER A 1139 -31.01 -22.51 -23.80
N VAL A 1140 -30.35 -21.70 -22.97
CA VAL A 1140 -30.92 -21.23 -21.70
C VAL A 1140 -32.19 -20.39 -21.91
N LEU A 1141 -32.33 -19.73 -23.08
CA LEU A 1141 -33.49 -18.90 -23.44
C LEU A 1141 -34.75 -19.70 -23.80
N ASP A 1142 -34.62 -21.03 -23.98
CA ASP A 1142 -35.72 -21.96 -24.25
C ASP A 1142 -36.20 -22.71 -22.98
N VAL A 1143 -35.55 -22.50 -21.83
CA VAL A 1143 -35.89 -23.17 -20.57
C VAL A 1143 -37.21 -22.62 -19.99
N PRO A 1144 -38.16 -23.47 -19.56
CA PRO A 1144 -39.42 -23.02 -18.98
C PRO A 1144 -39.25 -22.48 -17.56
N MET A 1145 -39.41 -21.17 -17.38
CA MET A 1145 -39.32 -20.48 -16.09
C MET A 1145 -40.41 -20.86 -15.08
N ASN A 1146 -41.37 -21.73 -15.45
CA ASN A 1146 -42.52 -22.14 -14.64
C ASN A 1146 -42.60 -23.66 -14.36
N ASP A 1147 -41.52 -24.45 -14.55
CA ASP A 1147 -41.53 -25.90 -14.26
C ASP A 1147 -41.63 -26.18 -12.74
N PRO A 1148 -42.74 -26.78 -12.23
CA PRO A 1148 -42.94 -26.96 -10.80
C PRO A 1148 -41.91 -27.89 -10.13
N ARG A 1149 -41.22 -28.75 -10.90
CA ARG A 1149 -40.18 -29.64 -10.36
C ARG A 1149 -38.96 -28.84 -9.93
N VAL A 1150 -38.59 -27.81 -10.69
CA VAL A 1150 -37.46 -26.92 -10.37
C VAL A 1150 -37.77 -26.13 -9.10
N TYR A 1151 -38.96 -25.54 -8.97
CA TYR A 1151 -39.39 -24.86 -7.74
C TYR A 1151 -39.45 -25.79 -6.54
N SER A 1152 -39.79 -27.07 -6.71
CA SER A 1152 -39.81 -28.02 -5.59
C SER A 1152 -38.43 -28.28 -4.96
N LEU A 1153 -37.33 -28.00 -5.67
CA LEU A 1153 -35.96 -28.08 -5.13
C LEU A 1153 -35.72 -27.08 -4.00
N LEU A 1154 -36.48 -25.98 -3.96
CA LEU A 1154 -36.37 -24.94 -2.93
C LEU A 1154 -36.83 -25.43 -1.56
N THR A 1155 -37.72 -26.43 -1.51
CA THR A 1155 -38.35 -26.93 -0.28
C THR A 1155 -38.24 -28.45 -0.12
N SER A 1156 -37.49 -29.13 -0.99
CA SER A 1156 -37.35 -30.60 -0.97
C SER A 1156 -36.14 -31.09 -1.77
N THR A 1157 -35.56 -32.21 -1.37
CA THR A 1157 -34.56 -32.97 -2.15
C THR A 1157 -35.17 -33.88 -3.22
N LYS A 1158 -36.50 -34.08 -3.19
CA LYS A 1158 -37.19 -35.22 -3.82
C LYS A 1158 -36.94 -35.38 -5.32
N GLU A 1159 -36.96 -34.30 -6.10
CA GLU A 1159 -36.79 -34.37 -7.56
C GLU A 1159 -35.31 -34.60 -7.97
N LEU A 1160 -34.35 -34.52 -7.04
CA LEU A 1160 -32.98 -35.02 -7.23
C LEU A 1160 -32.85 -36.54 -6.99
N GLY A 1161 -33.88 -37.18 -6.40
CA GLY A 1161 -33.90 -38.61 -6.12
C GLY A 1161 -33.12 -39.06 -4.87
N VAL A 1162 -32.74 -38.13 -3.98
CA VAL A 1162 -32.00 -38.39 -2.73
C VAL A 1162 -32.79 -37.94 -1.49
N THR A 1163 -32.47 -38.46 -0.30
CA THR A 1163 -33.07 -38.01 0.97
C THR A 1163 -32.30 -36.84 1.60
N PRO A 1164 -32.91 -36.06 2.52
CA PRO A 1164 -32.21 -34.99 3.24
C PRO A 1164 -30.98 -35.45 4.01
N GLU A 1165 -30.99 -36.68 4.52
CA GLU A 1165 -29.88 -37.27 5.28
C GLU A 1165 -28.71 -37.71 4.39
N GLU A 1166 -28.97 -38.06 3.12
CA GLU A 1166 -27.90 -38.45 2.16
C GLU A 1166 -27.04 -37.26 1.72
N ILE A 1167 -27.60 -36.04 1.74
CA ILE A 1167 -26.90 -34.81 1.34
C ILE A 1167 -26.77 -33.76 2.47
N PHE A 1168 -27.26 -34.05 3.68
CA PHE A 1168 -27.30 -33.13 4.83
C PHE A 1168 -27.99 -31.78 4.52
N SER A 1169 -29.17 -31.84 3.89
CA SER A 1169 -29.97 -30.65 3.52
C SER A 1169 -31.43 -31.01 3.22
N GLU A 1170 -32.38 -30.25 3.78
CA GLU A 1170 -33.81 -30.37 3.42
C GLU A 1170 -34.11 -29.87 1.99
N THR A 1171 -33.24 -29.02 1.44
CA THR A 1171 -33.40 -28.39 0.12
C THR A 1171 -32.39 -28.92 -0.89
N GLY A 1172 -32.79 -28.99 -2.17
CA GLY A 1172 -31.98 -29.42 -3.30
C GLY A 1172 -31.11 -28.32 -3.94
N THR A 1173 -30.87 -27.20 -3.25
CA THR A 1173 -30.29 -25.98 -3.86
C THR A 1173 -28.76 -25.86 -3.79
N PHE A 1174 -28.04 -26.87 -3.28
CA PHE A 1174 -26.59 -26.84 -3.02
C PHE A 1174 -25.71 -26.20 -4.11
N ALA A 1175 -25.94 -26.54 -5.38
CA ALA A 1175 -25.14 -26.10 -6.52
C ALA A 1175 -25.74 -24.89 -7.27
N LEU A 1176 -26.81 -24.29 -6.75
CA LEU A 1176 -27.43 -23.10 -7.33
C LEU A 1176 -26.73 -21.84 -6.78
N PRO A 1177 -26.36 -20.87 -7.64
CA PRO A 1177 -25.81 -19.58 -7.20
C PRO A 1177 -26.72 -18.89 -6.16
N GLU A 1178 -26.10 -18.26 -5.15
CA GLU A 1178 -26.69 -17.71 -3.93
C GLU A 1178 -27.45 -18.72 -3.03
N LEU A 1179 -28.37 -19.49 -3.60
CA LEU A 1179 -29.28 -20.41 -2.91
C LEU A 1179 -28.61 -21.64 -2.29
N GLY A 1180 -27.34 -21.92 -2.62
CA GLY A 1180 -26.57 -23.04 -2.06
C GLY A 1180 -25.98 -22.80 -0.66
N THR A 1181 -25.87 -21.54 -0.23
CA THR A 1181 -25.22 -21.21 1.06
C THR A 1181 -25.98 -21.78 2.27
N PRO A 1182 -25.30 -22.13 3.38
CA PRO A 1182 -25.98 -22.63 4.59
C PRO A 1182 -27.02 -21.65 5.14
N PHE A 1183 -26.75 -20.34 5.02
CA PHE A 1183 -27.66 -19.27 5.44
C PHE A 1183 -28.94 -19.26 4.59
N VAL A 1184 -28.81 -19.18 3.26
CA VAL A 1184 -29.99 -19.14 2.37
C VAL A 1184 -30.76 -20.46 2.40
N ARG A 1185 -30.10 -21.61 2.54
CA ARG A 1185 -30.82 -22.88 2.74
C ARG A 1185 -31.66 -22.91 4.01
N GLN A 1186 -31.21 -22.29 5.11
CA GLN A 1186 -32.07 -22.11 6.29
C GLN A 1186 -33.20 -21.09 6.03
N MET A 1187 -32.98 -20.02 5.26
CA MET A 1187 -34.05 -19.09 4.86
C MET A 1187 -35.14 -19.80 4.04
N LEU A 1188 -34.75 -20.64 3.08
CA LEU A 1188 -35.68 -21.44 2.26
C LEU A 1188 -36.53 -22.39 3.12
N VAL A 1189 -35.91 -23.05 4.11
CA VAL A 1189 -36.61 -23.90 5.08
C VAL A 1189 -37.57 -23.10 5.95
N ASP A 1190 -37.15 -21.94 6.46
CA ASP A 1190 -37.97 -21.06 7.29
C ASP A 1190 -39.16 -20.43 6.54
N ALA A 1191 -38.98 -20.07 5.26
CA ALA A 1191 -39.93 -19.27 4.48
C ALA A 1191 -40.85 -20.07 3.54
N GLN A 1192 -40.43 -21.27 3.11
CA GLN A 1192 -41.19 -22.16 2.20
C GLN A 1192 -41.70 -21.48 0.90
N PRO A 1193 -40.81 -20.85 0.10
CA PRO A 1193 -41.18 -20.15 -1.13
C PRO A 1193 -41.73 -21.11 -2.21
N LYS A 1194 -42.64 -20.61 -3.06
CA LYS A 1194 -43.37 -21.42 -4.06
C LYS A 1194 -43.41 -20.80 -5.45
N THR A 1195 -43.08 -19.52 -5.57
CA THR A 1195 -43.16 -18.72 -6.81
C THR A 1195 -41.81 -18.11 -7.15
N PHE A 1196 -41.65 -17.65 -8.40
CA PHE A 1196 -40.54 -16.79 -8.81
C PHE A 1196 -40.56 -15.47 -8.03
N ASN A 1197 -41.74 -14.91 -7.75
CA ASN A 1197 -41.84 -13.73 -6.89
C ASN A 1197 -41.28 -13.97 -5.47
N ASP A 1198 -41.58 -15.12 -4.84
CA ASP A 1198 -40.99 -15.46 -3.54
C ASP A 1198 -39.46 -15.63 -3.62
N LEU A 1199 -38.93 -16.16 -4.74
CA LEU A 1199 -37.49 -16.24 -4.98
C LEU A 1199 -36.82 -14.86 -5.07
N LEU A 1200 -37.47 -13.87 -5.70
CA LEU A 1200 -36.96 -12.50 -5.74
C LEU A 1200 -36.90 -11.90 -4.32
N GLN A 1201 -37.93 -12.14 -3.49
CA GLN A 1201 -37.90 -11.70 -2.08
C GLN A 1201 -36.80 -12.43 -1.30
N ILE A 1202 -36.66 -13.75 -1.43
CA ILE A 1202 -35.59 -14.52 -0.75
C ILE A 1202 -34.19 -14.04 -1.16
N SER A 1203 -33.95 -13.79 -2.45
CA SER A 1203 -32.67 -13.26 -2.92
C SER A 1203 -32.36 -11.91 -2.28
N GLY A 1204 -33.28 -10.94 -2.37
CA GLY A 1204 -33.08 -9.62 -1.76
C GLY A 1204 -32.91 -9.66 -0.24
N LEU A 1205 -33.73 -10.46 0.47
CA LEU A 1205 -33.60 -10.67 1.93
C LEU A 1205 -32.29 -11.32 2.35
N SER A 1206 -31.63 -12.06 1.45
CA SER A 1206 -30.39 -12.77 1.75
C SER A 1206 -29.12 -11.91 1.60
N HIS A 1207 -29.25 -10.73 0.98
CA HIS A 1207 -28.14 -9.84 0.66
C HIS A 1207 -28.15 -8.55 1.50
N GLY A 1208 -27.94 -8.69 2.80
CA GLY A 1208 -27.69 -7.56 3.70
C GLY A 1208 -27.75 -7.95 5.18
N THR A 1209 -26.90 -7.35 6.00
CA THR A 1209 -26.97 -7.51 7.46
C THR A 1209 -28.24 -6.87 7.99
N ASP A 1210 -28.84 -7.49 9.02
CA ASP A 1210 -30.11 -7.09 9.66
C ASP A 1210 -31.35 -7.02 8.74
N VAL A 1211 -31.27 -7.51 7.51
CA VAL A 1211 -32.42 -7.64 6.58
C VAL A 1211 -33.27 -8.85 6.95
N TRP A 1212 -32.65 -10.02 7.18
CA TRP A 1212 -33.34 -11.25 7.57
C TRP A 1212 -33.34 -11.51 9.08
N LEU A 1213 -32.16 -11.68 9.68
CA LEU A 1213 -32.00 -11.99 11.10
C LEU A 1213 -32.43 -10.80 11.97
N GLY A 1214 -33.22 -11.04 13.02
CA GLY A 1214 -33.77 -10.00 13.88
C GLY A 1214 -34.83 -9.10 13.23
N ASN A 1215 -35.22 -9.39 11.98
CA ASN A 1215 -36.10 -8.55 11.16
C ASN A 1215 -37.13 -9.41 10.41
N ALA A 1216 -37.01 -9.60 9.08
CA ALA A 1216 -37.98 -10.35 8.28
C ALA A 1216 -38.22 -11.79 8.79
N GLN A 1217 -37.17 -12.44 9.34
CA GLN A 1217 -37.29 -13.77 9.93
C GLN A 1217 -38.24 -13.79 11.13
N GLU A 1218 -38.22 -12.76 11.98
CA GLU A 1218 -39.10 -12.67 13.15
C GLU A 1218 -40.53 -12.35 12.76
N LEU A 1219 -40.74 -11.44 11.79
CA LEU A 1219 -42.07 -11.13 11.26
C LEU A 1219 -42.76 -12.37 10.69
N ILE A 1220 -42.04 -13.20 9.92
CA ILE A 1220 -42.54 -14.44 9.35
C ILE A 1220 -42.76 -15.52 10.44
N LYS A 1221 -41.81 -15.71 11.37
CA LYS A 1221 -41.95 -16.71 12.46
C LYS A 1221 -43.05 -16.36 13.47
N ASN A 1222 -43.32 -15.07 13.67
CA ASN A 1222 -44.43 -14.59 14.49
C ASN A 1222 -45.78 -14.59 13.73
N GLY A 1223 -45.79 -14.96 12.43
CA GLY A 1223 -47.01 -14.96 11.60
C GLY A 1223 -47.60 -13.56 11.37
N THR A 1224 -46.76 -12.52 11.40
CA THR A 1224 -47.17 -11.12 11.20
C THR A 1224 -47.33 -10.78 9.72
N CYS A 1225 -46.50 -11.39 8.86
CA CYS A 1225 -46.63 -11.35 7.40
C CYS A 1225 -46.08 -12.66 6.79
N THR A 1226 -46.32 -12.87 5.51
CA THR A 1226 -45.72 -13.96 4.72
C THR A 1226 -44.48 -13.48 3.95
N ILE A 1227 -43.74 -14.42 3.34
CA ILE A 1227 -42.58 -14.11 2.47
C ILE A 1227 -42.96 -13.26 1.26
N SER A 1228 -44.21 -13.33 0.80
CA SER A 1228 -44.71 -12.56 -0.34
C SER A 1228 -45.17 -11.13 0.03
N GLU A 1229 -45.18 -10.79 1.32
CA GLU A 1229 -45.67 -9.50 1.87
C GLU A 1229 -44.56 -8.68 2.57
N VAL A 1230 -43.37 -9.26 2.76
CA VAL A 1230 -42.24 -8.61 3.45
C VAL A 1230 -41.40 -7.77 2.48
N ILE A 1231 -40.69 -6.77 3.01
CA ILE A 1231 -39.80 -5.90 2.22
C ILE A 1231 -38.50 -6.65 1.88
N GLY A 1232 -38.49 -7.42 0.80
CA GLY A 1232 -37.29 -8.06 0.27
C GLY A 1232 -36.53 -7.23 -0.78
N THR A 1233 -37.16 -6.24 -1.41
CA THR A 1233 -36.50 -5.36 -2.40
C THR A 1233 -36.74 -3.88 -2.09
N ARG A 1234 -35.83 -3.02 -2.55
CA ARG A 1234 -35.99 -1.55 -2.47
C ARG A 1234 -37.17 -1.05 -3.30
N ASP A 1235 -37.48 -1.75 -4.38
CA ASP A 1235 -38.60 -1.44 -5.28
C ASP A 1235 -39.95 -1.61 -4.57
N SER A 1236 -40.07 -2.54 -3.62
CA SER A 1236 -41.25 -2.71 -2.75
C SER A 1236 -41.41 -1.62 -1.67
N ILE A 1237 -40.48 -0.66 -1.55
CA ILE A 1237 -40.56 0.47 -0.60
C ILE A 1237 -41.16 1.72 -1.26
N MET A 1238 -41.17 1.78 -2.60
CA MET A 1238 -41.55 2.95 -3.41
C MET A 1238 -43.04 2.96 -3.79
#